data_AF-A0A535SC60-F1
#
_entry.id   AF-A0A535SC60-F1
#
_cell.length_a   1.000
_cell.length_b   1.000
_cell.length_c   1.000
_cell.angle_alpha   90.00
_cell.angle_beta   90.00
_cell.angle_gamma   90.00
#
_symmetry.space_group_name_H-M   'P 1'
#
loop_
_entity.id
_entity.type
_entity.pdbx_description
1 polymer ?
#
loop_
_entity_poly.entity_id
_entity_poly.type
_entity_poly.pdbx_seq_one_letter_code
_entity_poly.pdbx_strand_id
1 'polypeptide(L)'
;MATHDVGKREKAKQECFLCALDPGPSCAVRQLEGRIVTAFEHTLNGEKTPIIIIDSGTARVEIHLTHYYRKFVRELHERGMGIQNLTLRLYHLPTPPGITEYKGQPRHIYSTNSYTLAVLEPDVLLNITDLNHAEYCSRQYLLHHLVPSTTSAAAIRGNLVHHCFKELLKEHDRGELMKGHANKGQETALAILHRHFEQALEQNSIELALANVSLEDIRADVAPHLESLATWYQNQSATLWNMPVSYTESSPESAEAKTDVQRGESLVRAETFLLAPEIGLRGRLDLLWQQSNRQRLLELKTGGGSADLPKSNHRWQVYGYHALLTVRRDPRMQKARGTLLYSGTPGEAQAFGIETTIRDLQRVNEMRNILVLSHITGTPSAPPGPSRCTRCAMLNQCEQVSSLLNWEPPEPDSIPALHAESYSPETKNVSNATADIPLAQSHSEEDRAFFARYYHLLHIEGREGERQQALLWKIPAVERIERGTAISDLKPRGEPEPTGQGEWEQEFLCKNTSELREGDEILLSDGDPITGEVVTGTIKHISAEHVRVWSPELITRPTLIDRYDTNIVHVRTVQNLLRWLQVDAHLRELVTGKLRPQFSKLRVVGRPDFNDEQNLAVERALQMQDYLLVQGPPGTGKTSVIAEIVKRLCQQGQRVMLAAFTNQAVDNMLKRLDTEGFHDYVRLGQDRSVHADVQERLLKHLVEGTIYHVPGGEAEQTAAPSRVAPPNQAGDAINRVPTTVGEVLRKAAVIASTTATWSSEKYSPQFSHGTTGNSEDPPMQFDVAIIDEASQLTIPAILGALRLAKRFILVGDEKQLPPLVLSKEAAGKGLADSLFSYLKRLDDDYMKEHAKESNVVAACVSLRVQYRMNKWISNFSSRVFYEGKIEAAPADAGRMLEVATTGPWSTTETPAILQALQARYPLVFLDVRSEEGSEAIKSSNAEARVVREVVKGLLVRGIKQKDIGIIAPYRAQVANLRRHLFSDDETSGWQALSSDTKMSIDTVDRFQGGERVVIIMSFATPQAPGAESLLHEFLINPNRLNVALTRAQRKLVLVGCAPALEALPYFSRLLAYCRSMNTVIAYT
;
A
#
# COMPACT_ATOMS: atom_id res chain seq x y z
N MET A 1 26.11 31.05 -6.72
CA MET A 1 25.73 30.25 -7.91
C MET A 1 24.31 29.66 -7.81
N ALA A 2 23.78 29.31 -6.62
CA ALA A 2 22.41 28.79 -6.45
C ALA A 2 21.27 29.76 -6.84
N THR A 3 21.42 31.08 -6.65
CA THR A 3 20.37 32.07 -6.98
C THR A 3 20.17 32.29 -8.48
N HIS A 4 21.19 32.02 -9.29
CA HIS A 4 21.12 32.20 -10.75
C HIS A 4 20.39 31.03 -11.45
N ASP A 5 20.32 29.87 -10.78
CA ASP A 5 19.72 28.63 -11.29
C ASP A 5 18.22 28.54 -10.92
N VAL A 6 17.83 29.06 -9.74
CA VAL A 6 16.42 29.20 -9.34
C VAL A 6 15.65 30.11 -10.31
N GLY A 7 16.23 31.25 -10.70
CA GLY A 7 15.59 32.17 -11.66
C GLY A 7 15.48 31.65 -13.11
N LYS A 8 16.34 30.69 -13.51
CA LYS A 8 16.21 29.97 -14.80
C LYS A 8 15.18 28.85 -14.73
N ARG A 9 15.12 28.10 -13.62
CA ARG A 9 14.10 27.06 -13.38
C ARG A 9 12.69 27.64 -13.26
N GLU A 10 12.53 28.80 -12.63
CA GLU A 10 11.23 29.50 -12.59
C GLU A 10 10.77 30.00 -13.96
N LYS A 11 11.69 30.50 -14.80
CA LYS A 11 11.38 30.85 -16.20
C LYS A 11 11.00 29.62 -17.05
N ALA A 12 11.71 28.50 -16.88
CA ALA A 12 11.38 27.23 -17.56
C ALA A 12 10.03 26.65 -17.11
N LYS A 13 9.66 26.82 -15.82
CA LYS A 13 8.31 26.51 -15.30
C LYS A 13 7.19 27.36 -15.91
N GLN A 14 7.52 28.50 -16.53
CA GLN A 14 6.54 29.37 -17.16
C GLN A 14 6.39 29.13 -18.68
N GLU A 15 7.23 28.35 -19.35
CA GLU A 15 7.11 28.08 -20.79
C GLU A 15 6.08 26.99 -21.11
N CYS A 16 5.32 27.16 -22.20
CA CYS A 16 4.41 26.12 -22.67
C CYS A 16 5.25 24.94 -23.20
N PHE A 17 5.12 23.76 -22.58
CA PHE A 17 5.93 22.59 -22.96
C PHE A 17 5.69 22.13 -24.40
N LEU A 18 4.52 22.42 -24.97
CA LEU A 18 4.20 22.13 -26.37
C LEU A 18 4.94 23.05 -27.34
N CYS A 19 5.08 24.34 -26.99
CA CYS A 19 5.92 25.28 -27.75
C CYS A 19 7.41 24.94 -27.62
N ALA A 20 7.82 24.36 -26.48
CA ALA A 20 9.17 23.87 -26.30
C ALA A 20 9.43 22.59 -27.12
N LEU A 21 8.41 21.76 -27.38
CA LEU A 21 8.55 20.54 -28.19
C LEU A 21 8.68 20.88 -29.69
N ASP A 22 7.86 21.81 -30.17
CA ASP A 22 7.87 22.32 -31.55
C ASP A 22 7.89 23.85 -31.52
N PRO A 23 9.03 24.50 -31.83
CA PRO A 23 9.15 25.95 -31.78
C PRO A 23 8.42 26.68 -32.92
N GLY A 24 7.81 25.98 -33.88
CA GLY A 24 7.08 26.57 -35.00
C GLY A 24 5.87 27.42 -34.56
N PRO A 25 4.90 26.87 -33.81
CA PRO A 25 3.72 27.60 -33.36
C PRO A 25 3.91 28.26 -31.98
N SER A 26 3.73 29.57 -31.91
CA SER A 26 3.69 30.32 -30.66
C SER A 26 2.27 30.36 -30.07
N CYS A 27 2.13 30.12 -28.76
CA CYS A 27 0.87 30.34 -28.04
C CYS A 27 0.78 31.77 -27.47
N ALA A 28 -0.40 32.38 -27.53
CA ALA A 28 -0.69 33.64 -26.85
C ALA A 28 -0.96 33.43 -25.36
N VAL A 29 -1.71 32.39 -25.01
CA VAL A 29 -1.97 32.00 -23.61
C VAL A 29 -1.42 30.59 -23.40
N ARG A 30 -0.48 30.47 -22.45
CA ARG A 30 0.30 29.24 -22.24
C ARG A 30 -0.51 28.16 -21.56
N GLN A 31 -1.28 28.57 -20.55
CA GLN A 31 -2.11 27.71 -19.74
C GLN A 31 -3.37 28.47 -19.30
N LEU A 32 -4.48 27.76 -19.23
CA LEU A 32 -5.74 28.24 -18.66
C LEU A 32 -6.34 27.11 -17.80
N GLU A 33 -6.86 27.42 -16.63
CA GLU A 33 -7.51 26.44 -15.75
C GLU A 33 -8.83 26.98 -15.22
N GLY A 34 -9.80 26.10 -15.03
CA GLY A 34 -11.06 26.43 -14.37
C GLY A 34 -11.92 25.20 -14.15
N ARG A 35 -13.02 25.38 -13.40
CA ARG A 35 -14.00 24.33 -13.14
C ARG A 35 -15.01 24.26 -14.29
N ILE A 36 -15.30 23.06 -14.78
CA ILE A 36 -16.31 22.86 -15.83
C ILE A 36 -17.68 23.26 -15.28
N VAL A 37 -18.37 24.09 -16.06
CA VAL A 37 -19.77 24.45 -15.82
C VAL A 37 -20.68 23.65 -16.73
N THR A 38 -20.34 23.55 -18.02
CA THR A 38 -21.10 22.78 -19.00
C THR A 38 -20.25 22.47 -20.24
N ALA A 39 -20.65 21.45 -20.98
CA ALA A 39 -20.05 21.04 -22.24
C ALA A 39 -21.17 20.65 -23.23
N PHE A 40 -21.05 21.07 -24.49
CA PHE A 40 -22.04 20.80 -25.53
C PHE A 40 -21.45 20.97 -26.94
N GLU A 41 -22.13 20.42 -27.95
CA GLU A 41 -21.84 20.69 -29.36
C GLU A 41 -22.73 21.84 -29.85
N HIS A 42 -22.16 22.81 -30.57
CA HIS A 42 -22.92 23.87 -31.23
C HIS A 42 -22.60 23.91 -32.73
N THR A 43 -23.62 24.06 -33.57
CA THR A 43 -23.42 24.18 -35.02
C THR A 43 -23.05 25.64 -35.34
N LEU A 44 -21.81 25.88 -35.72
CA LEU A 44 -21.30 27.18 -36.19
C LEU A 44 -20.95 27.03 -37.66
N ASN A 45 -21.51 27.87 -38.54
CA ASN A 45 -21.25 27.85 -39.98
C ASN A 45 -21.46 26.47 -40.66
N GLY A 46 -22.40 25.67 -40.17
CA GLY A 46 -22.68 24.32 -40.68
C GLY A 46 -21.80 23.20 -40.09
N GLU A 47 -20.78 23.52 -39.29
CA GLU A 47 -19.91 22.56 -38.62
C GLU A 47 -20.23 22.45 -37.12
N LYS A 48 -20.27 21.21 -36.61
CA LYS A 48 -20.47 20.96 -35.17
C LYS A 48 -19.16 21.22 -34.42
N THR A 49 -19.12 22.33 -33.70
CA THR A 49 -17.99 22.75 -32.87
C THR A 49 -18.20 22.29 -31.42
N PRO A 50 -17.25 21.53 -30.82
CA PRO A 50 -17.31 21.18 -29.41
C PRO A 50 -16.96 22.39 -28.54
N ILE A 51 -17.83 22.72 -27.58
CA ILE A 51 -17.68 23.88 -26.69
C ILE A 51 -17.68 23.41 -25.24
N ILE A 52 -16.75 23.94 -24.45
CA ILE A 52 -16.73 23.80 -22.98
C ILE A 52 -16.77 25.19 -22.36
N ILE A 53 -17.61 25.37 -21.34
CA ILE A 53 -17.62 26.56 -20.51
C ILE A 53 -17.03 26.21 -19.15
N ILE A 54 -16.01 26.95 -18.76
CA ILE A 54 -15.37 26.83 -17.45
C ILE A 54 -15.54 28.12 -16.63
N ASP A 55 -15.48 27.98 -15.32
CA ASP A 55 -15.31 29.06 -14.36
C ASP A 55 -13.84 29.10 -13.92
N SER A 56 -13.13 30.15 -14.31
CA SER A 56 -11.72 30.38 -13.96
C SER A 56 -11.53 30.90 -12.53
N GLY A 57 -12.62 31.16 -11.80
CA GLY A 57 -12.62 31.86 -10.51
C GLY A 57 -12.72 33.38 -10.65
N THR A 58 -12.30 33.94 -11.79
CA THR A 58 -12.40 35.39 -12.09
C THR A 58 -13.46 35.71 -13.14
N ALA A 59 -13.70 34.79 -14.09
CA ALA A 59 -14.66 34.98 -15.17
C ALA A 59 -15.16 33.65 -15.75
N ARG A 60 -16.31 33.71 -16.42
CA ARG A 60 -16.82 32.63 -17.29
C ARG A 60 -16.01 32.63 -18.59
N VAL A 61 -15.41 31.49 -18.89
CA VAL A 61 -14.59 31.30 -20.08
C VAL A 61 -15.23 30.25 -20.97
N GLU A 62 -15.48 30.61 -22.22
CA GLU A 62 -15.96 29.71 -23.26
C GLU A 62 -14.80 29.30 -24.16
N ILE A 63 -14.69 28.00 -24.41
CA ILE A 63 -13.58 27.43 -25.16
C ILE A 63 -14.15 26.67 -26.36
N HIS A 64 -13.78 27.11 -27.56
CA HIS A 64 -14.11 26.45 -28.82
C HIS A 64 -12.99 25.46 -29.15
N LEU A 65 -13.29 24.19 -28.89
CA LEU A 65 -12.37 23.10 -29.13
C LEU A 65 -12.40 22.68 -30.60
N THR A 66 -11.29 22.14 -31.10
CA THR A 66 -11.24 21.55 -32.44
C THR A 66 -12.12 20.29 -32.51
N HIS A 67 -12.50 19.86 -33.72
CA HIS A 67 -13.30 18.64 -33.96
C HIS A 67 -12.71 17.37 -33.32
N TYR A 68 -11.42 17.41 -32.98
CA TYR A 68 -10.72 16.35 -32.28
C TYR A 68 -11.35 16.00 -30.91
N TYR A 69 -11.72 17.01 -30.11
CA TYR A 69 -12.30 16.80 -28.77
C TYR A 69 -13.80 16.48 -28.77
N ARG A 70 -14.37 16.17 -29.94
CA ARG A 70 -15.81 15.97 -30.09
C ARG A 70 -16.32 14.78 -29.26
N LYS A 71 -15.56 13.68 -29.21
CA LYS A 71 -15.91 12.51 -28.38
C LYS A 71 -15.86 12.87 -26.90
N PHE A 72 -14.79 13.52 -26.45
CA PHE A 72 -14.64 13.97 -25.07
C PHE A 72 -15.78 14.92 -24.62
N VAL A 73 -16.18 15.88 -25.46
CA VAL A 73 -17.28 16.81 -25.12
C VAL A 73 -18.64 16.12 -25.08
N ARG A 74 -18.88 15.12 -25.94
CA ARG A 74 -20.09 14.29 -25.87
C ARG A 74 -20.17 13.50 -24.57
N GLU A 75 -19.08 12.84 -24.20
CA GLU A 75 -18.99 12.12 -22.92
C GLU A 75 -19.26 13.05 -21.74
N LEU A 76 -18.65 14.25 -21.71
CA LEU A 76 -18.95 15.24 -20.68
C LEU A 76 -20.43 15.63 -20.67
N HIS A 77 -21.02 15.90 -21.83
CA HIS A 77 -22.43 16.27 -21.96
C HIS A 77 -23.36 15.18 -21.42
N GLU A 78 -23.08 13.91 -21.73
CA GLU A 78 -23.85 12.75 -21.30
C GLU A 78 -23.79 12.53 -19.78
N ARG A 79 -22.70 12.90 -19.10
CA ARG A 79 -22.62 12.86 -17.63
C ARG A 79 -23.44 13.95 -16.93
N GLY A 80 -23.94 14.94 -17.67
CA GLY A 80 -24.83 15.99 -17.15
C GLY A 80 -24.23 16.78 -16.00
N MET A 81 -25.00 16.98 -14.92
CA MET A 81 -24.58 17.77 -13.75
C MET A 81 -23.36 17.19 -13.01
N GLY A 82 -23.05 15.89 -13.18
CA GLY A 82 -21.94 15.22 -12.50
C GLY A 82 -20.55 15.74 -12.89
N ILE A 83 -20.44 16.52 -13.96
CA ILE A 83 -19.19 17.17 -14.38
C ILE A 83 -18.96 18.52 -13.72
N GLN A 84 -19.99 19.07 -13.06
CA GLN A 84 -19.88 20.37 -12.40
C GLN A 84 -18.88 20.24 -11.24
N ASN A 85 -17.90 21.15 -11.21
CA ASN A 85 -16.73 21.15 -10.32
C ASN A 85 -15.53 20.31 -10.76
N LEU A 86 -15.59 19.56 -11.87
CA LEU A 86 -14.38 18.96 -12.42
C LEU A 86 -13.46 20.05 -12.96
N THR A 87 -12.18 19.93 -12.70
CA THR A 87 -11.15 20.87 -13.14
C THR A 87 -10.75 20.56 -14.58
N LEU A 88 -10.70 21.57 -15.45
CA LEU A 88 -10.14 21.44 -16.79
C LEU A 88 -8.95 22.38 -16.93
N ARG A 89 -7.81 21.85 -17.33
CA ARG A 89 -6.60 22.61 -17.62
C ARG A 89 -6.28 22.54 -19.10
N LEU A 90 -6.10 23.68 -19.74
CA LEU A 90 -5.71 23.79 -21.13
C LEU A 90 -4.29 24.29 -21.26
N TYR A 91 -3.57 23.77 -22.25
CA TYR A 91 -2.25 24.22 -22.65
C TYR A 91 -2.24 24.61 -24.12
N HIS A 92 -1.41 25.60 -24.47
CA HIS A 92 -1.27 26.12 -25.83
C HIS A 92 -2.58 26.68 -26.40
N LEU A 93 -2.91 27.93 -26.06
CA LEU A 93 -3.98 28.69 -26.69
C LEU A 93 -3.37 29.68 -27.70
N PRO A 94 -3.67 29.54 -29.00
CA PRO A 94 -2.95 30.24 -30.07
C PRO A 94 -3.20 31.75 -30.08
N THR A 95 -4.39 32.20 -29.66
CA THR A 95 -4.81 33.61 -29.71
C THR A 95 -5.27 34.09 -28.33
N PRO A 96 -5.17 35.40 -28.04
CA PRO A 96 -5.83 36.01 -26.89
C PRO A 96 -7.36 35.78 -26.94
N PRO A 97 -8.08 35.90 -25.80
CA PRO A 97 -9.52 35.72 -25.79
C PRO A 97 -10.23 36.87 -26.51
N GLY A 98 -11.26 36.55 -27.27
CA GLY A 98 -12.30 37.54 -27.60
C GLY A 98 -13.13 37.84 -26.35
N ILE A 99 -13.42 39.10 -26.07
CA ILE A 99 -14.23 39.51 -24.91
C ILE A 99 -15.62 39.90 -25.41
N THR A 100 -16.64 39.26 -24.86
CA THR A 100 -18.06 39.58 -25.11
C THR A 100 -18.75 39.85 -23.79
N GLU A 101 -19.82 40.65 -23.77
CA GLU A 101 -20.59 40.90 -22.56
C GLU A 101 -21.82 40.00 -22.55
N TYR A 102 -22.03 39.25 -21.46
CA TYR A 102 -23.21 38.40 -21.29
C TYR A 102 -23.81 38.61 -19.90
N LYS A 103 -25.06 39.09 -19.84
CA LYS A 103 -25.76 39.42 -18.59
C LYS A 103 -24.97 40.37 -17.66
N GLY A 104 -24.25 41.36 -18.23
CA GLY A 104 -23.48 42.34 -17.45
C GLY A 104 -22.15 41.82 -16.89
N GLN A 105 -21.69 40.63 -17.32
CA GLN A 105 -20.37 40.09 -16.96
C GLN A 105 -19.53 39.83 -18.22
N PRO A 106 -18.20 40.05 -18.16
CA PRO A 106 -17.30 39.74 -19.27
C PRO A 106 -17.19 38.22 -19.46
N ARG A 107 -17.44 37.76 -20.68
CA ARG A 107 -17.31 36.38 -21.14
C ARG A 107 -16.13 36.31 -22.11
N HIS A 108 -15.12 35.55 -21.73
CA HIS A 108 -13.91 35.38 -22.51
C HIS A 108 -14.05 34.16 -23.42
N ILE A 109 -13.84 34.32 -24.72
CA ILE A 109 -13.98 33.26 -25.72
C ILE A 109 -12.61 32.92 -26.30
N TYR A 110 -12.18 31.68 -26.14
CA TYR A 110 -10.93 31.18 -26.72
C TYR A 110 -11.22 30.21 -27.87
N SER A 111 -10.48 30.36 -28.97
CA SER A 111 -10.43 29.37 -30.05
C SER A 111 -9.14 28.58 -29.97
N THR A 112 -9.24 27.26 -30.15
CA THR A 112 -8.12 26.33 -30.03
C THR A 112 -7.64 25.84 -31.40
N ASN A 113 -6.47 25.21 -31.45
CA ASN A 113 -5.91 24.63 -32.68
C ASN A 113 -5.47 23.17 -32.47
N SER A 114 -4.81 22.59 -33.47
CA SER A 114 -4.28 21.22 -33.42
C SER A 114 -3.11 21.04 -32.44
N TYR A 115 -2.63 22.09 -31.78
CA TYR A 115 -1.60 22.02 -30.74
C TYR A 115 -2.19 22.13 -29.34
N THR A 116 -3.44 22.57 -29.19
CA THR A 116 -4.06 22.73 -27.86
C THR A 116 -4.29 21.37 -27.17
N LEU A 117 -3.89 21.29 -25.90
CA LEU A 117 -4.12 20.12 -25.05
C LEU A 117 -5.09 20.49 -23.92
N ALA A 118 -6.21 19.78 -23.80
CA ALA A 118 -7.16 19.94 -22.70
C ALA A 118 -7.08 18.72 -21.78
N VAL A 119 -6.74 18.91 -20.51
CA VAL A 119 -6.50 17.87 -19.50
C VAL A 119 -7.56 17.98 -18.40
N LEU A 120 -8.39 16.94 -18.25
CA LEU A 120 -9.43 16.87 -17.21
C LEU A 120 -8.83 16.41 -15.89
N GLU A 121 -9.02 17.11 -14.78
CA GLU A 121 -8.59 16.64 -13.45
C GLU A 121 -7.11 16.17 -13.44
N PRO A 122 -6.17 17.10 -13.71
CA PRO A 122 -4.74 16.78 -13.88
C PRO A 122 -4.11 16.11 -12.65
N ASP A 123 -4.69 16.30 -11.47
CA ASP A 123 -4.26 15.68 -10.22
C ASP A 123 -4.60 14.18 -10.12
N VAL A 124 -5.34 13.61 -11.07
CA VAL A 124 -5.61 12.18 -11.15
C VAL A 124 -4.57 11.54 -12.05
N LEU A 125 -3.61 10.82 -11.46
CA LEU A 125 -2.53 10.17 -12.20
C LEU A 125 -2.94 8.75 -12.61
N LEU A 126 -3.23 8.55 -13.90
CA LEU A 126 -3.37 7.19 -14.45
C LEU A 126 -2.00 6.60 -14.78
N ASN A 127 -1.83 5.28 -14.60
CA ASN A 127 -0.66 4.61 -15.13
C ASN A 127 -0.77 4.53 -16.66
N ILE A 128 0.33 4.64 -17.38
CA ILE A 128 0.34 4.43 -18.85
C ILE A 128 -0.28 3.09 -19.23
N THR A 129 -0.04 2.06 -18.41
CA THR A 129 -0.59 0.72 -18.63
C THR A 129 -2.12 0.66 -18.58
N ASP A 130 -2.77 1.61 -17.89
CA ASP A 130 -4.23 1.71 -17.82
C ASP A 130 -4.84 2.08 -19.19
N LEU A 131 -4.06 2.70 -20.07
CA LEU A 131 -4.47 3.09 -21.41
C LEU A 131 -4.44 1.93 -22.43
N ASN A 132 -3.70 0.85 -22.13
CA ASN A 132 -3.43 -0.25 -23.08
C ASN A 132 -4.67 -0.88 -23.70
N HIS A 133 -5.68 -1.07 -22.86
CA HIS A 133 -6.91 -1.78 -23.19
C HIS A 133 -8.03 -0.82 -23.61
N ALA A 134 -7.88 0.46 -23.28
CA ALA A 134 -8.88 1.49 -23.52
C ALA A 134 -9.09 1.80 -25.01
N GLU A 135 -8.08 1.57 -25.85
CA GLU A 135 -8.22 1.67 -27.32
C GLU A 135 -9.25 0.66 -27.86
N TYR A 136 -9.23 -0.57 -27.33
CA TYR A 136 -10.18 -1.60 -27.69
C TYR A 136 -11.56 -1.28 -27.11
N CYS A 137 -11.62 -1.04 -25.80
CA CYS A 137 -12.84 -0.70 -25.08
C CYS A 137 -12.49 0.06 -23.79
N SER A 138 -12.91 1.33 -23.66
CA SER A 138 -12.65 2.14 -22.46
C SER A 138 -13.25 1.55 -21.18
N ARG A 139 -14.31 0.73 -21.30
CA ARG A 139 -14.93 0.03 -20.16
C ARG A 139 -13.98 -0.95 -19.47
N GLN A 140 -12.99 -1.50 -20.21
CA GLN A 140 -12.01 -2.42 -19.64
C GLN A 140 -11.18 -1.78 -18.52
N TYR A 141 -11.02 -0.45 -18.52
CA TYR A 141 -10.34 0.27 -17.44
C TYR A 141 -10.99 0.01 -16.07
N LEU A 142 -12.28 0.30 -15.92
CA LEU A 142 -13.00 0.05 -14.66
C LEU A 142 -13.13 -1.44 -14.36
N LEU A 143 -13.34 -2.26 -15.40
CA LEU A 143 -13.45 -3.71 -15.24
C LEU A 143 -12.15 -4.33 -14.68
N HIS A 144 -10.97 -3.92 -15.14
CA HIS A 144 -9.69 -4.42 -14.59
C HIS A 144 -9.45 -4.01 -13.14
N HIS A 145 -10.08 -2.93 -12.67
CA HIS A 145 -10.03 -2.53 -11.25
C HIS A 145 -10.99 -3.35 -10.38
N LEU A 146 -12.08 -3.85 -10.96
CA LEU A 146 -13.11 -4.65 -10.28
C LEU A 146 -12.85 -6.16 -10.33
N VAL A 147 -12.35 -6.64 -11.47
CA VAL A 147 -12.13 -8.05 -11.77
C VAL A 147 -10.69 -8.42 -11.39
N PRO A 148 -10.49 -9.32 -10.43
CA PRO A 148 -9.16 -9.83 -10.11
C PRO A 148 -8.47 -10.40 -11.36
N SER A 149 -7.24 -9.97 -11.62
CA SER A 149 -6.38 -10.66 -12.59
C SER A 149 -5.70 -11.85 -11.93
N THR A 150 -5.66 -12.94 -12.68
CA THR A 150 -4.99 -14.17 -12.31
C THR A 150 -3.57 -14.11 -12.87
N THR A 151 -2.57 -14.55 -12.11
CA THR A 151 -1.19 -14.55 -12.61
C THR A 151 -1.04 -15.71 -13.61
N SER A 152 -0.96 -15.39 -14.91
CA SER A 152 -0.75 -16.39 -15.96
C SER A 152 0.73 -16.75 -16.12
N ALA A 153 1.03 -17.95 -16.62
CA ALA A 153 2.40 -18.37 -16.93
C ALA A 153 3.11 -17.36 -17.87
N ALA A 154 2.37 -16.78 -18.83
CA ALA A 154 2.89 -15.74 -19.72
C ALA A 154 3.27 -14.45 -18.98
N ALA A 155 2.52 -14.06 -17.95
CA ALA A 155 2.85 -12.90 -17.11
C ALA A 155 4.10 -13.17 -16.26
N ILE A 156 4.22 -14.37 -15.68
CA ILE A 156 5.41 -14.77 -14.90
C ILE A 156 6.65 -14.79 -15.79
N ARG A 157 6.58 -15.44 -16.95
CA ARG A 157 7.63 -15.42 -17.97
C ARG A 157 8.02 -13.99 -18.34
N GLY A 158 7.03 -13.14 -18.59
CA GLY A 158 7.19 -11.71 -18.85
C GLY A 158 8.05 -11.02 -17.78
N ASN A 159 7.65 -11.16 -16.53
CA ASN A 159 8.34 -10.56 -15.39
C ASN A 159 9.78 -11.06 -15.23
N LEU A 160 10.01 -12.37 -15.40
CA LEU A 160 11.34 -12.97 -15.31
C LEU A 160 12.28 -12.42 -16.41
N VAL A 161 11.83 -12.37 -17.65
CA VAL A 161 12.62 -11.83 -18.77
C VAL A 161 12.95 -10.35 -18.56
N HIS A 162 11.96 -9.53 -18.15
CA HIS A 162 12.20 -8.13 -17.83
C HIS A 162 13.21 -7.98 -16.70
N HIS A 163 13.09 -8.77 -15.63
CA HIS A 163 14.04 -8.75 -14.52
C HIS A 163 15.47 -9.05 -14.97
N CYS A 164 15.68 -10.11 -15.76
CA CYS A 164 17.00 -10.48 -16.26
C CYS A 164 17.62 -9.35 -17.10
N PHE A 165 16.84 -8.77 -18.01
CA PHE A 165 17.30 -7.66 -18.84
C PHE A 165 17.72 -6.44 -18.01
N LYS A 166 16.94 -6.12 -16.96
CA LYS A 166 17.22 -5.00 -16.05
C LYS A 166 18.51 -5.23 -15.25
N GLU A 167 18.70 -6.42 -14.70
CA GLU A 167 19.92 -6.72 -13.93
C GLU A 167 21.18 -6.73 -14.80
N LEU A 168 21.10 -7.21 -16.06
CA LEU A 168 22.18 -7.07 -17.03
C LEU A 168 22.61 -5.60 -17.22
N LEU A 169 21.64 -4.68 -17.31
CA LEU A 169 21.91 -3.25 -17.47
C LEU A 169 22.53 -2.65 -16.19
N LYS A 170 22.04 -3.04 -15.01
CA LYS A 170 22.56 -2.56 -13.71
C LYS A 170 23.98 -3.06 -13.40
N GLU A 171 24.32 -4.29 -13.76
CA GLU A 171 25.66 -4.83 -13.50
C GLU A 171 26.76 -4.10 -14.25
N HIS A 172 26.48 -3.61 -15.46
CA HIS A 172 27.41 -2.77 -16.21
C HIS A 172 27.76 -1.49 -15.42
N ASP A 173 26.76 -0.87 -14.81
CA ASP A 173 26.90 0.34 -13.99
C ASP A 173 27.65 0.05 -12.67
N ARG A 174 27.35 -1.09 -12.02
CA ARG A 174 28.05 -1.58 -10.80
C ARG A 174 29.57 -1.76 -11.02
N GLY A 175 29.97 -2.27 -12.18
CA GLY A 175 31.38 -2.52 -12.53
C GLY A 175 32.22 -1.24 -12.63
N GLU A 176 31.61 -0.09 -12.92
CA GLU A 176 32.30 1.20 -12.98
C GLU A 176 32.46 1.87 -11.61
N LEU A 177 31.49 1.71 -10.71
CA LEU A 177 31.50 2.23 -9.34
C LEU A 177 32.43 1.44 -8.41
N MET A 178 32.53 0.12 -8.59
CA MET A 178 33.28 -0.81 -7.72
C MET A 178 34.72 -1.10 -8.19
N LYS A 179 35.35 -0.19 -8.93
CA LYS A 179 36.70 -0.34 -9.56
C LYS A 179 37.88 -0.62 -8.60
N GLY A 180 37.63 -0.95 -7.33
CA GLY A 180 38.62 -1.48 -6.38
C GLY A 180 38.71 -3.02 -6.29
N HIS A 181 37.77 -3.79 -6.83
CA HIS A 181 37.67 -5.25 -6.55
C HIS A 181 37.42 -6.17 -7.77
N ALA A 182 37.87 -5.80 -8.97
CA ALA A 182 37.65 -6.63 -10.17
C ALA A 182 38.89 -7.39 -10.63
N ASN A 183 39.09 -8.60 -10.08
CA ASN A 183 39.88 -9.65 -10.70
C ASN A 183 38.94 -10.85 -10.96
N LYS A 184 38.01 -10.69 -11.92
CA LYS A 184 37.16 -11.78 -12.46
C LYS A 184 37.07 -11.61 -13.97
N GLY A 185 37.26 -12.69 -14.73
CA GLY A 185 37.24 -12.68 -16.19
C GLY A 185 35.91 -12.15 -16.76
N GLN A 186 35.96 -11.53 -17.93
CA GLN A 186 34.78 -10.97 -18.61
C GLN A 186 33.75 -12.08 -18.92
N GLU A 187 32.69 -12.13 -18.13
CA GLU A 187 31.50 -12.95 -18.38
C GLU A 187 30.76 -12.41 -19.62
N THR A 188 30.18 -13.28 -20.46
CA THR A 188 29.40 -12.84 -21.63
C THR A 188 28.02 -12.31 -21.20
N ALA A 189 27.39 -11.43 -21.99
CA ALA A 189 26.05 -10.90 -21.68
C ALA A 189 25.00 -12.01 -21.50
N LEU A 190 25.10 -13.09 -22.28
CA LEU A 190 24.22 -14.25 -22.16
C LEU A 190 24.44 -14.99 -20.83
N ALA A 191 25.69 -15.18 -20.41
CA ALA A 191 26.01 -15.80 -19.13
C ALA A 191 25.49 -14.99 -17.94
N ILE A 192 25.59 -13.65 -18.00
CA ILE A 192 25.02 -12.74 -16.99
C ILE A 192 23.49 -12.89 -16.92
N LEU A 193 22.81 -12.89 -18.07
CA LEU A 193 21.36 -13.08 -18.14
C LEU A 193 20.93 -14.43 -17.55
N HIS A 194 21.63 -15.53 -17.89
CA HIS A 194 21.34 -16.84 -17.33
C HIS A 194 21.56 -16.90 -15.82
N ARG A 195 22.63 -16.28 -15.30
CA ARG A 195 22.88 -16.23 -13.86
C ARG A 195 21.75 -15.51 -13.12
N HIS A 196 21.33 -14.33 -13.61
CA HIS A 196 20.20 -13.62 -13.02
C HIS A 196 18.88 -14.36 -13.20
N PHE A 197 18.70 -15.10 -14.29
CA PHE A 197 17.53 -15.93 -14.50
C PHE A 197 17.44 -17.05 -13.46
N GLU A 198 18.52 -17.80 -13.22
CA GLU A 198 18.52 -18.85 -12.19
C GLU A 198 18.30 -18.25 -10.79
N GLN A 199 18.91 -17.10 -10.47
CA GLN A 199 18.62 -16.37 -9.23
C GLN A 199 17.14 -15.98 -9.12
N ALA A 200 16.54 -15.49 -10.20
CA ALA A 200 15.13 -15.11 -10.23
C ALA A 200 14.21 -16.33 -10.11
N LEU A 201 14.57 -17.48 -10.67
CA LEU A 201 13.83 -18.75 -10.50
C LEU A 201 13.84 -19.20 -9.05
N GLU A 202 14.99 -19.15 -8.38
CA GLU A 202 15.09 -19.47 -6.95
C GLU A 202 14.19 -18.56 -6.11
N GLN A 203 14.27 -17.25 -6.34
CA GLN A 203 13.48 -16.24 -5.62
C GLN A 203 11.96 -16.34 -5.85
N ASN A 204 11.55 -16.73 -7.06
CA ASN A 204 10.14 -16.84 -7.44
C ASN A 204 9.62 -18.28 -7.43
N SER A 205 10.40 -19.23 -6.91
CA SER A 205 10.08 -20.67 -6.88
C SER A 205 8.71 -20.97 -6.26
N ILE A 206 8.36 -20.28 -5.18
CA ILE A 206 7.05 -20.42 -4.51
C ILE A 206 5.92 -19.89 -5.38
N GLU A 207 6.13 -18.77 -6.05
CA GLU A 207 5.11 -18.17 -6.93
C GLU A 207 4.87 -19.06 -8.16
N LEU A 208 5.94 -19.62 -8.73
CA LEU A 208 5.89 -20.58 -9.82
C LEU A 208 5.15 -21.87 -9.40
N ALA A 209 5.45 -22.39 -8.22
CA ALA A 209 4.77 -23.56 -7.67
C ALA A 209 3.27 -23.30 -7.40
N LEU A 210 2.94 -22.13 -6.84
CA LEU A 210 1.55 -21.72 -6.60
C LEU A 210 0.76 -21.51 -7.90
N ALA A 211 1.43 -21.08 -8.97
CA ALA A 211 0.85 -20.95 -10.30
C ALA A 211 0.82 -22.26 -11.10
N ASN A 212 1.27 -23.38 -10.50
CA ASN A 212 1.37 -24.70 -11.13
C ASN A 212 2.17 -24.68 -12.45
N VAL A 213 3.27 -23.93 -12.50
CA VAL A 213 4.14 -23.84 -13.67
C VAL A 213 5.42 -24.63 -13.43
N SER A 214 5.76 -25.55 -14.34
CA SER A 214 7.01 -26.32 -14.27
C SER A 214 8.22 -25.40 -14.46
N LEU A 215 9.27 -25.63 -13.66
CA LEU A 215 10.55 -24.93 -13.82
C LEU A 215 11.20 -25.27 -15.17
N GLU A 216 11.03 -26.49 -15.68
CA GLU A 216 11.57 -26.90 -16.97
C GLU A 216 10.87 -26.18 -18.12
N ASP A 217 9.54 -26.10 -18.08
CA ASP A 217 8.75 -25.39 -19.08
C ASP A 217 9.11 -23.89 -19.08
N ILE A 218 9.23 -23.26 -17.90
CA ILE A 218 9.67 -21.87 -17.77
C ILE A 218 11.08 -21.68 -18.33
N ARG A 219 12.03 -22.60 -18.06
CA ARG A 219 13.40 -22.51 -18.60
C ARG A 219 13.39 -22.59 -20.12
N ALA A 220 12.66 -23.55 -20.68
CA ALA A 220 12.51 -23.70 -22.12
C ALA A 220 11.85 -22.48 -22.78
N ASP A 221 10.83 -21.92 -22.14
CA ASP A 221 10.11 -20.72 -22.58
C ASP A 221 10.98 -19.45 -22.53
N VAL A 222 11.82 -19.30 -21.49
CA VAL A 222 12.61 -18.08 -21.25
C VAL A 222 13.92 -18.07 -22.05
N ALA A 223 14.56 -19.21 -22.26
CA ALA A 223 15.88 -19.28 -22.89
C ALA A 223 15.99 -18.54 -24.25
N PRO A 224 15.04 -18.71 -25.21
CA PRO A 224 15.11 -17.98 -26.49
C PRO A 224 15.04 -16.46 -26.32
N HIS A 225 14.31 -15.98 -25.31
CA HIS A 225 14.25 -14.55 -25.01
C HIS A 225 15.58 -14.00 -24.52
N LEU A 226 16.30 -14.76 -23.67
CA LEU A 226 17.60 -14.34 -23.13
C LEU A 226 18.66 -14.29 -24.23
N GLU A 227 18.67 -15.28 -25.14
CA GLU A 227 19.56 -15.28 -26.32
C GLU A 227 19.34 -14.04 -27.18
N SER A 228 18.09 -13.75 -27.53
CA SER A 228 17.73 -12.58 -28.35
C SER A 228 18.12 -11.25 -27.69
N LEU A 229 17.93 -11.13 -26.38
CA LEU A 229 18.33 -9.96 -25.62
C LEU A 229 19.84 -9.82 -25.49
N ALA A 230 20.58 -10.92 -25.32
CA ALA A 230 22.04 -10.91 -25.29
C ALA A 230 22.63 -10.41 -26.61
N THR A 231 22.15 -10.94 -27.74
CA THR A 231 22.56 -10.51 -29.09
C THR A 231 22.28 -9.04 -29.30
N TRP A 232 21.08 -8.57 -28.94
CA TRP A 232 20.72 -7.16 -29.04
C TRP A 232 21.62 -6.27 -28.17
N TYR A 233 21.86 -6.65 -26.92
CA TYR A 233 22.71 -5.90 -26.00
C TYR A 233 24.14 -5.79 -26.52
N GLN A 234 24.73 -6.88 -27.04
CA GLN A 234 26.07 -6.84 -27.63
C GLN A 234 26.16 -5.86 -28.79
N ASN A 235 25.16 -5.87 -29.69
CA ASN A 235 25.08 -4.96 -30.83
C ASN A 235 24.88 -3.49 -30.43
N GLN A 236 24.21 -3.22 -29.31
CA GLN A 236 23.94 -1.86 -28.81
C GLN A 236 24.88 -1.39 -27.71
N SER A 237 25.75 -2.26 -27.18
CA SER A 237 26.63 -1.94 -26.05
C SER A 237 27.47 -0.69 -26.28
N ALA A 238 28.04 -0.54 -27.48
CA ALA A 238 28.79 0.65 -27.86
C ALA A 238 27.92 1.92 -27.86
N THR A 239 26.65 1.85 -28.29
CA THR A 239 25.77 3.03 -28.33
C THR A 239 25.16 3.38 -26.98
N LEU A 240 25.07 2.41 -26.07
CA LEU A 240 24.61 2.60 -24.69
C LEU A 240 25.71 3.22 -23.81
N TRP A 241 26.95 2.76 -23.96
CA TRP A 241 28.02 3.06 -22.98
C TRP A 241 29.18 3.88 -23.55
N ASN A 242 29.47 3.80 -24.85
CA ASN A 242 30.62 4.47 -25.46
C ASN A 242 30.20 5.65 -26.34
N MET A 243 30.37 6.87 -25.83
CA MET A 243 30.19 8.09 -26.62
C MET A 243 31.53 8.56 -27.21
N PRO A 244 31.66 8.75 -28.54
CA PRO A 244 32.86 9.35 -29.11
C PRO A 244 32.99 10.80 -28.63
N VAL A 245 34.09 11.10 -27.93
CA VAL A 245 34.44 12.46 -27.53
C VAL A 245 34.66 13.27 -28.81
N SER A 246 33.79 14.24 -29.08
CA SER A 246 34.03 15.19 -30.17
C SER A 246 35.16 16.13 -29.77
N TYR A 247 36.37 15.86 -30.26
CA TYR A 247 37.45 16.84 -30.23
C TYR A 247 37.08 17.99 -31.17
N THR A 248 36.67 19.13 -30.64
CA THR A 248 36.72 20.38 -31.39
C THR A 248 38.17 20.84 -31.41
N GLU A 249 38.83 20.72 -32.56
CA GLU A 249 40.12 21.35 -32.80
C GLU A 249 39.95 22.87 -32.72
N SER A 250 40.46 23.49 -31.65
CA SER A 250 40.78 24.92 -31.65
C SER A 250 42.00 25.18 -30.78
N SER A 251 43.12 25.42 -31.45
CA SER A 251 44.26 26.27 -31.08
C SER A 251 45.05 25.96 -29.79
N PRO A 252 46.37 25.74 -29.87
CA PRO A 252 47.22 25.51 -28.71
C PRO A 252 47.70 26.84 -28.14
N GLU A 253 47.02 27.41 -27.15
CA GLU A 253 47.58 28.44 -26.27
C GLU A 253 46.75 28.54 -24.97
N SER A 254 47.44 28.64 -23.83
CA SER A 254 46.95 28.55 -22.43
C SER A 254 46.76 27.14 -21.85
N ALA A 255 47.86 26.40 -21.72
CA ALA A 255 47.96 25.31 -20.76
C ALA A 255 48.26 25.90 -19.37
N GLU A 256 47.22 26.17 -18.58
CA GLU A 256 47.19 26.14 -17.12
C GLU A 256 45.79 26.58 -16.64
N ALA A 257 45.15 25.76 -15.80
CA ALA A 257 43.81 25.92 -15.21
C ALA A 257 42.58 25.43 -16.01
N LYS A 258 42.48 24.12 -16.31
CA LYS A 258 41.19 23.40 -16.48
C LYS A 258 41.33 21.92 -16.08
N THR A 259 41.37 21.63 -14.79
CA THR A 259 40.98 20.30 -14.26
C THR A 259 39.52 20.36 -13.82
N ASP A 260 38.63 20.48 -14.80
CA ASP A 260 37.22 20.14 -14.64
C ASP A 260 36.73 19.65 -16.00
N VAL A 261 37.31 18.52 -16.43
CA VAL A 261 36.83 17.79 -17.60
C VAL A 261 35.49 17.20 -17.20
N GLN A 262 34.41 17.90 -17.57
CA GLN A 262 33.07 17.33 -17.67
C GLN A 262 33.17 16.09 -18.58
N ARG A 263 33.40 14.92 -17.99
CA ARG A 263 33.06 13.65 -18.62
C ARG A 263 31.57 13.74 -18.90
N GLY A 264 31.19 13.73 -20.17
CA GLY A 264 29.79 13.57 -20.55
C GLY A 264 29.33 12.20 -20.09
N GLU A 265 28.75 12.13 -18.89
CA GLU A 265 28.21 10.91 -18.31
C GLU A 265 27.13 10.37 -19.26
N SER A 266 27.34 9.17 -19.80
CA SER A 266 26.28 8.42 -20.46
C SER A 266 25.33 7.96 -19.36
N LEU A 267 24.24 8.71 -19.14
CA LEU A 267 23.25 8.38 -18.13
C LEU A 267 22.30 7.30 -18.69
N VAL A 268 22.62 6.03 -18.49
CA VAL A 268 21.72 4.88 -18.75
C VAL A 268 20.96 4.55 -17.49
N ARG A 269 19.64 4.50 -17.55
CA ARG A 269 18.75 4.21 -16.40
C ARG A 269 17.73 3.15 -16.78
N ALA A 270 17.78 2.02 -16.08
CA ALA A 270 16.73 1.01 -16.14
C ALA A 270 15.57 1.36 -15.18
N GLU A 271 14.35 0.92 -15.47
CA GLU A 271 13.18 1.05 -14.58
C GLU A 271 12.81 2.47 -14.14
N THR A 272 13.08 3.47 -15.00
CA THR A 272 12.90 4.88 -14.64
C THR A 272 11.43 5.18 -14.32
N PHE A 273 11.16 5.49 -13.06
CA PHE A 273 9.85 5.94 -12.62
C PHE A 273 9.63 7.42 -12.96
N LEU A 274 8.46 7.73 -13.52
CA LEU A 274 8.12 9.03 -14.07
C LEU A 274 6.74 9.49 -13.58
N LEU A 275 6.65 10.75 -13.13
CA LEU A 275 5.42 11.44 -12.74
C LEU A 275 5.21 12.68 -13.63
N ALA A 276 4.01 12.90 -14.14
CA ALA A 276 3.64 14.09 -14.90
C ALA A 276 2.24 14.59 -14.51
N PRO A 277 2.09 15.27 -13.34
CA PRO A 277 0.81 15.82 -12.90
C PRO A 277 0.26 16.91 -13.84
N GLU A 278 1.07 17.48 -14.73
CA GLU A 278 0.60 18.43 -15.74
C GLU A 278 -0.39 17.81 -16.72
N ILE A 279 -0.21 16.53 -17.05
CA ILE A 279 -1.06 15.76 -17.97
C ILE A 279 -1.78 14.59 -17.27
N GLY A 280 -1.61 14.47 -15.94
CA GLY A 280 -2.25 13.46 -15.12
C GLY A 280 -1.88 12.02 -15.50
N LEU A 281 -0.59 11.77 -15.71
CA LEU A 281 -0.05 10.45 -16.03
C LEU A 281 1.15 10.09 -15.15
N ARG A 282 1.38 8.79 -14.96
CA ARG A 282 2.59 8.22 -14.40
C ARG A 282 2.97 6.90 -15.09
N GLY A 283 4.20 6.45 -14.91
CA GLY A 283 4.64 5.16 -15.44
C GLY A 283 6.05 4.80 -15.05
N ARG A 284 6.44 3.56 -15.32
CA ARG A 284 7.80 3.05 -15.13
C ARG A 284 8.33 2.56 -16.47
N LEU A 285 9.32 3.25 -16.99
CA LEU A 285 9.93 2.97 -18.30
C LEU A 285 11.06 1.96 -18.15
N ASP A 286 11.09 0.89 -18.97
CA ASP A 286 12.11 -0.17 -18.85
C ASP A 286 13.54 0.37 -19.01
N LEU A 287 13.79 1.26 -19.98
CA LEU A 287 15.11 1.84 -20.21
C LEU A 287 15.03 3.28 -20.76
N LEU A 288 15.78 4.18 -20.14
CA LEU A 288 16.02 5.56 -20.57
C LEU A 288 17.53 5.79 -20.68
N TRP A 289 18.03 6.31 -21.79
CA TRP A 289 19.44 6.66 -21.91
C TRP A 289 19.71 7.87 -22.81
N GLN A 290 20.95 8.39 -22.76
CA GLN A 290 21.38 9.51 -23.59
C GLN A 290 22.37 9.08 -24.68
N GLN A 291 22.14 9.50 -25.92
CA GLN A 291 23.04 9.29 -27.06
C GLN A 291 23.16 10.59 -27.88
N SER A 292 24.38 11.12 -28.05
CA SER A 292 24.69 12.32 -28.86
C SER A 292 23.73 13.52 -28.62
N ASN A 293 23.56 13.90 -27.35
CA ASN A 293 22.63 14.94 -26.87
C ASN A 293 21.12 14.69 -27.10
N ARG A 294 20.73 13.46 -27.43
CA ARG A 294 19.31 13.05 -27.51
C ARG A 294 19.02 11.99 -26.48
N GLN A 295 17.86 12.08 -25.82
CA GLN A 295 17.38 10.95 -25.02
C GLN A 295 16.75 9.89 -25.91
N ARG A 296 16.88 8.63 -25.50
CA ARG A 296 16.23 7.48 -26.12
C ARG A 296 15.52 6.70 -25.04
N LEU A 297 14.36 6.19 -25.37
CA LEU A 297 13.56 5.35 -24.48
C LEU A 297 13.32 4.00 -25.14
N LEU A 298 13.21 2.96 -24.33
CA LEU A 298 12.92 1.62 -24.78
C LEU A 298 11.91 0.97 -23.84
N GLU A 299 10.93 0.32 -24.47
CA GLU A 299 9.92 -0.50 -23.81
C GLU A 299 10.09 -1.94 -24.33
N LEU A 300 10.23 -2.89 -23.40
CA LEU A 300 10.41 -4.30 -23.71
C LEU A 300 9.06 -5.04 -23.72
N LYS A 301 8.95 -6.02 -24.62
CA LYS A 301 7.81 -6.93 -24.73
C LYS A 301 8.29 -8.35 -24.97
N THR A 302 7.75 -9.31 -24.22
CA THR A 302 8.09 -10.73 -24.34
C THR A 302 7.28 -11.49 -25.38
N GLY A 303 6.34 -10.84 -26.08
CA GLY A 303 5.67 -11.42 -27.24
C GLY A 303 6.46 -11.23 -28.54
N GLY A 304 5.93 -11.72 -29.65
CA GLY A 304 6.37 -11.33 -31.00
C GLY A 304 5.61 -10.13 -31.55
N GLY A 305 6.27 -9.32 -32.39
CA GLY A 305 5.61 -8.38 -33.30
C GLY A 305 4.87 -9.11 -34.42
N SER A 306 4.06 -8.40 -35.22
CA SER A 306 3.74 -8.90 -36.56
C SER A 306 4.98 -8.73 -37.44
N ALA A 307 5.18 -9.57 -38.45
CA ALA A 307 6.42 -9.62 -39.25
C ALA A 307 6.90 -8.23 -39.75
N ASP A 308 5.98 -7.29 -39.99
CA ASP A 308 6.30 -5.96 -40.52
C ASP A 308 5.99 -4.78 -39.57
N LEU A 309 5.17 -4.95 -38.53
CA LEU A 309 4.71 -3.84 -37.68
C LEU A 309 4.52 -4.20 -36.19
N PRO A 310 4.80 -3.25 -35.26
CA PRO A 310 4.50 -3.43 -33.85
C PRO A 310 2.99 -3.39 -33.58
N LYS A 311 2.54 -4.14 -32.56
CA LYS A 311 1.12 -4.19 -32.15
C LYS A 311 0.64 -2.80 -31.72
N SER A 312 -0.58 -2.41 -32.11
CA SER A 312 -1.14 -1.08 -31.85
C SER A 312 -1.09 -0.71 -30.36
N ASN A 313 -1.59 -1.57 -29.49
CA ASN A 313 -1.61 -1.38 -28.04
C ASN A 313 -0.21 -1.19 -27.42
N HIS A 314 0.85 -1.78 -28.00
CA HIS A 314 2.22 -1.58 -27.51
C HIS A 314 2.76 -0.21 -27.92
N ARG A 315 2.40 0.29 -29.11
CA ARG A 315 2.78 1.65 -29.56
C ARG A 315 2.21 2.73 -28.64
N TRP A 316 1.00 2.52 -28.14
CA TRP A 316 0.34 3.42 -27.18
C TRP A 316 1.14 3.64 -25.89
N GLN A 317 1.78 2.59 -25.36
CA GLN A 317 2.64 2.72 -24.18
C GLN A 317 3.81 3.66 -24.46
N VAL A 318 4.46 3.48 -25.61
CA VAL A 318 5.57 4.34 -26.03
C VAL A 318 5.13 5.80 -26.22
N TYR A 319 3.95 6.04 -26.81
CA TYR A 319 3.39 7.40 -26.87
C TYR A 319 3.13 7.99 -25.49
N GLY A 320 2.65 7.18 -24.54
CA GLY A 320 2.46 7.57 -23.14
C GLY A 320 3.78 7.97 -22.47
N TYR A 321 4.85 7.19 -22.63
CA TYR A 321 6.16 7.53 -22.08
C TYR A 321 6.75 8.79 -22.71
N HIS A 322 6.58 8.97 -24.03
CA HIS A 322 6.92 10.22 -24.70
C HIS A 322 6.15 11.41 -24.11
N ALA A 323 4.87 11.24 -23.79
CA ALA A 323 4.06 12.29 -23.16
C ALA A 323 4.61 12.66 -21.76
N LEU A 324 4.94 11.68 -20.93
CA LEU A 324 5.55 11.91 -19.60
C LEU A 324 6.84 12.72 -19.71
N LEU A 325 7.71 12.36 -20.65
CA LEU A 325 8.99 13.02 -20.83
C LEU A 325 8.88 14.41 -21.46
N THR A 326 7.94 14.60 -22.39
CA THR A 326 7.69 15.88 -23.05
C THR A 326 7.36 16.99 -22.05
N VAL A 327 6.58 16.66 -21.02
CA VAL A 327 6.15 17.60 -19.98
C VAL A 327 7.31 18.09 -19.10
N ARG A 328 8.42 17.35 -19.02
CA ARG A 328 9.60 17.73 -18.24
C ARG A 328 10.40 18.90 -18.85
N ARG A 329 10.06 19.33 -20.08
CA ARG A 329 10.63 20.52 -20.74
C ARG A 329 12.15 20.49 -20.89
N ASP A 330 12.74 19.30 -20.95
CA ASP A 330 14.15 19.16 -21.26
C ASP A 330 14.35 19.37 -22.77
N PRO A 331 15.16 20.35 -23.22
CA PRO A 331 15.41 20.61 -24.64
C PRO A 331 15.96 19.39 -25.40
N ARG A 332 16.61 18.46 -24.70
CA ARG A 332 17.11 17.19 -25.25
C ARG A 332 15.98 16.23 -25.66
N MET A 333 14.74 16.52 -25.26
CA MET A 333 13.54 15.72 -25.55
C MET A 333 12.86 16.06 -26.87
N GLN A 334 13.17 17.20 -27.49
CA GLN A 334 12.60 17.60 -28.79
C GLN A 334 12.82 16.56 -29.91
N LYS A 335 13.75 15.61 -29.72
CA LYS A 335 14.11 14.57 -30.69
C LYS A 335 14.23 13.18 -30.06
N ALA A 336 13.55 12.94 -28.93
CA ALA A 336 13.58 11.64 -28.30
C ALA A 336 13.05 10.56 -29.27
N ARG A 337 13.73 9.41 -29.35
CA ARG A 337 13.27 8.27 -30.16
C ARG A 337 12.85 7.13 -29.26
N GLY A 338 11.62 6.68 -29.44
CA GLY A 338 11.10 5.50 -28.74
C GLY A 338 11.47 4.23 -29.49
N THR A 339 11.79 3.18 -28.75
CA THR A 339 12.06 1.85 -29.31
C THR A 339 11.13 0.84 -28.63
N LEU A 340 10.38 0.08 -29.43
CA LEU A 340 9.71 -1.14 -28.95
C LEU A 340 10.62 -2.32 -29.23
N LEU A 341 11.06 -3.02 -28.19
CA LEU A 341 11.89 -4.21 -28.31
C LEU A 341 11.05 -5.45 -28.03
N TYR A 342 11.01 -6.38 -28.97
CA TYR A 342 10.34 -7.68 -28.82
C TYR A 342 11.40 -8.78 -28.67
N SER A 343 11.40 -9.49 -27.55
CA SER A 343 12.32 -10.60 -27.31
C SER A 343 11.79 -11.95 -27.80
N GLY A 344 10.56 -12.01 -28.34
CA GLY A 344 9.89 -13.28 -28.69
C GLY A 344 10.40 -14.01 -29.92
N THR A 345 11.25 -13.39 -30.74
CA THR A 345 11.85 -14.03 -31.91
C THR A 345 13.19 -14.67 -31.51
N PRO A 346 13.39 -15.99 -31.65
CA PRO A 346 14.64 -16.65 -31.25
C PRO A 346 15.87 -16.11 -31.99
N GLY A 347 16.99 -15.93 -31.27
CA GLY A 347 18.27 -15.48 -31.80
C GLY A 347 18.39 -13.97 -32.10
N GLU A 348 17.29 -13.28 -32.39
CA GLU A 348 17.29 -11.85 -32.72
C GLU A 348 16.07 -11.11 -32.15
N ALA A 349 16.29 -10.16 -31.24
CA ALA A 349 15.22 -9.30 -30.74
C ALA A 349 14.83 -8.25 -31.79
N GLN A 350 13.52 -8.11 -32.07
CA GLN A 350 13.03 -7.16 -33.06
C GLN A 350 12.86 -5.77 -32.43
N ALA A 351 13.59 -4.78 -32.94
CA ALA A 351 13.52 -3.39 -32.49
C ALA A 351 12.78 -2.51 -33.49
N PHE A 352 11.68 -1.89 -33.07
CA PHE A 352 10.90 -0.95 -33.88
C PHE A 352 11.06 0.48 -33.37
N GLY A 353 11.55 1.37 -34.24
CA GLY A 353 11.58 2.80 -33.96
C GLY A 353 10.17 3.40 -34.02
N ILE A 354 9.77 4.08 -32.94
CA ILE A 354 8.48 4.76 -32.82
C ILE A 354 8.73 6.26 -32.81
N GLU A 355 8.28 6.92 -33.87
CA GLU A 355 8.22 8.38 -33.96
C GLU A 355 6.89 8.85 -33.37
N THR A 356 6.95 9.87 -32.52
CA THR A 356 5.79 10.42 -31.82
C THR A 356 5.50 11.81 -32.36
N THR A 357 4.25 12.04 -32.76
CA THR A 357 3.78 13.37 -33.17
C THR A 357 2.96 14.02 -32.07
N ILE A 358 2.71 15.32 -32.19
CA ILE A 358 1.79 16.03 -31.28
C ILE A 358 0.38 15.45 -31.32
N ARG A 359 -0.04 14.92 -32.48
CA ARG A 359 -1.32 14.23 -32.63
C ARG A 359 -1.40 12.96 -31.79
N ASP A 360 -0.29 12.23 -31.65
CA ASP A 360 -0.23 11.03 -30.82
C ASP A 360 -0.29 11.39 -29.32
N LEU A 361 0.34 12.50 -28.91
CA LEU A 361 0.21 13.03 -27.55
C LEU A 361 -1.23 13.43 -27.23
N GLN A 362 -1.93 14.06 -28.18
CA GLN A 362 -3.35 14.39 -28.04
C GLN A 362 -4.23 13.14 -27.94
N ARG A 363 -3.89 12.07 -28.66
CA ARG A 363 -4.57 10.76 -28.60
C ARG A 363 -4.44 10.12 -27.24
N VAL A 364 -3.24 10.11 -26.68
CA VAL A 364 -2.99 9.65 -25.30
C VAL A 364 -3.83 10.46 -24.32
N ASN A 365 -3.79 11.78 -24.43
CA ASN A 365 -4.52 12.67 -23.52
C ASN A 365 -6.05 12.55 -23.63
N GLU A 366 -6.61 12.45 -24.84
CA GLU A 366 -8.06 12.30 -25.01
C GLU A 366 -8.55 10.98 -24.43
N MET A 367 -7.84 9.87 -24.68
CA MET A 367 -8.16 8.59 -24.06
C MET A 367 -8.07 8.68 -22.54
N ARG A 368 -7.01 9.30 -22.03
CA ARG A 368 -6.83 9.53 -20.59
C ARG A 368 -7.98 10.37 -20.00
N ASN A 369 -8.45 11.41 -20.68
CA ASN A 369 -9.60 12.19 -20.20
C ASN A 369 -10.89 11.38 -20.12
N ILE A 370 -11.14 10.50 -21.10
CA ILE A 370 -12.30 9.59 -21.07
C ILE A 370 -12.19 8.65 -19.87
N LEU A 371 -11.01 8.05 -19.67
CA LEU A 371 -10.80 7.15 -18.53
C LEU A 371 -10.90 7.87 -17.19
N VAL A 372 -10.36 9.09 -17.06
CA VAL A 372 -10.49 9.88 -15.84
C VAL A 372 -11.93 10.28 -15.58
N LEU A 373 -12.71 10.59 -16.61
CA LEU A 373 -14.14 10.84 -16.43
C LEU A 373 -14.86 9.60 -15.89
N SER A 374 -14.59 8.42 -16.45
CA SER A 374 -15.13 7.16 -15.94
C SER A 374 -14.62 6.83 -14.54
N HIS A 375 -13.35 7.11 -14.26
CA HIS A 375 -12.71 6.93 -12.95
C HIS A 375 -13.32 7.82 -11.87
N ILE A 376 -13.69 9.06 -12.19
CA ILE A 376 -14.24 9.97 -11.19
C ILE A 376 -15.72 9.69 -10.97
N THR A 377 -16.46 9.44 -12.05
CA THR A 377 -17.91 9.19 -11.97
C THR A 377 -18.25 7.77 -11.51
N GLY A 378 -17.31 6.82 -11.63
CA GLY A 378 -17.57 5.40 -11.38
C GLY A 378 -18.41 4.74 -12.47
N THR A 379 -18.66 5.44 -13.59
CA THR A 379 -19.53 4.99 -14.68
C THR A 379 -18.73 4.96 -15.99
N PRO A 380 -18.73 3.84 -16.73
CA PRO A 380 -17.98 3.73 -17.96
C PRO A 380 -18.64 4.48 -19.12
N SER A 381 -17.93 4.62 -20.24
CA SER A 381 -18.53 4.96 -21.54
C SER A 381 -19.56 3.93 -22.00
N ALA A 382 -20.39 4.35 -22.96
CA ALA A 382 -21.26 3.44 -23.72
C ALA A 382 -20.45 2.27 -24.34
N PRO A 383 -21.05 1.08 -24.50
CA PRO A 383 -20.42 -0.06 -25.15
C PRO A 383 -19.90 0.30 -26.55
N PRO A 384 -18.79 -0.30 -27.01
CA PRO A 384 -18.20 0.03 -28.30
C PRO A 384 -18.95 -0.59 -29.51
N GLY A 385 -20.15 -1.13 -29.30
CA GLY A 385 -21.00 -1.79 -30.28
C GLY A 385 -20.71 -3.29 -30.49
N PRO A 386 -21.53 -3.98 -31.30
CA PRO A 386 -21.61 -5.43 -31.28
C PRO A 386 -20.39 -6.18 -31.77
N SER A 387 -19.82 -5.76 -32.89
CA SER A 387 -18.60 -6.37 -33.43
C SER A 387 -17.44 -6.45 -32.44
N ARG A 388 -17.30 -5.45 -31.54
CA ARG A 388 -16.26 -5.41 -30.51
C ARG A 388 -16.70 -6.14 -29.23
N CYS A 389 -17.96 -6.03 -28.84
CA CYS A 389 -18.50 -6.75 -27.67
C CYS A 389 -18.40 -8.28 -27.86
N THR A 390 -18.79 -8.79 -29.03
CA THR A 390 -18.76 -10.23 -29.36
C THR A 390 -17.36 -10.86 -29.22
N ARG A 391 -16.30 -10.09 -29.48
CA ARG A 391 -14.90 -10.56 -29.42
C ARG A 391 -14.18 -10.18 -28.12
N CYS A 392 -14.90 -9.56 -27.18
CA CYS A 392 -14.30 -9.08 -25.94
C CYS A 392 -14.05 -10.24 -24.96
N ALA A 393 -12.79 -10.43 -24.55
CA ALA A 393 -12.42 -11.43 -23.55
C ALA A 393 -13.05 -11.20 -22.17
N MET A 394 -13.60 -10.00 -21.91
CA MET A 394 -14.25 -9.64 -20.65
C MET A 394 -15.78 -9.50 -20.78
N LEU A 395 -16.40 -10.09 -21.82
CA LEU A 395 -17.83 -9.92 -22.08
C LEU A 395 -18.68 -10.34 -20.87
N ASN A 396 -18.47 -11.55 -20.34
CA ASN A 396 -19.23 -12.09 -19.20
C ASN A 396 -19.08 -11.22 -17.94
N GLN A 397 -17.84 -10.80 -17.63
CA GLN A 397 -17.58 -9.92 -16.49
C GLN A 397 -18.20 -8.54 -16.71
N CYS A 398 -18.19 -8.03 -17.95
CA CYS A 398 -18.84 -6.78 -18.31
C CYS A 398 -20.36 -6.88 -18.12
N GLU A 399 -21.02 -7.95 -18.56
CA GLU A 399 -22.45 -8.18 -18.34
C GLU A 399 -22.78 -8.22 -16.84
N GLN A 400 -22.03 -9.00 -16.07
CA GLN A 400 -22.23 -9.13 -14.63
C GLN A 400 -22.10 -7.77 -13.91
N VAL A 401 -21.00 -7.05 -14.12
CA VAL A 401 -20.78 -5.75 -13.49
C VAL A 401 -21.80 -4.72 -13.96
N SER A 402 -22.21 -4.75 -15.23
CA SER A 402 -23.22 -3.84 -15.76
C SER A 402 -24.56 -4.03 -15.06
N SER A 403 -24.95 -5.28 -14.79
CA SER A 403 -26.14 -5.59 -14.00
C SER A 403 -26.01 -5.11 -12.53
N LEU A 404 -24.84 -5.31 -11.92
CA LEU A 404 -24.61 -4.94 -10.51
C LEU A 404 -24.61 -3.42 -10.28
N LEU A 405 -24.06 -2.66 -11.21
CA LEU A 405 -23.88 -1.19 -11.10
C LEU A 405 -24.84 -0.40 -11.99
N ASN A 406 -25.82 -1.07 -12.62
CA ASN A 406 -26.73 -0.49 -13.60
C ASN A 406 -26.01 0.29 -14.72
N TRP A 407 -24.88 -0.24 -15.21
CA TRP A 407 -24.26 0.28 -16.42
C TRP A 407 -25.08 -0.15 -17.63
N GLU A 408 -24.98 0.61 -18.71
CA GLU A 408 -25.50 0.18 -20.00
C GLU A 408 -24.90 -1.19 -20.37
N PRO A 409 -25.73 -2.20 -20.68
CA PRO A 409 -25.27 -3.56 -20.93
C PRO A 409 -24.45 -3.64 -22.22
N PRO A 410 -23.46 -4.55 -22.33
CA PRO A 410 -22.78 -4.77 -23.59
C PRO A 410 -23.75 -5.34 -24.63
N GLU A 411 -23.47 -5.07 -25.91
CA GLU A 411 -24.36 -5.41 -27.03
C GLU A 411 -23.73 -6.51 -27.91
N PRO A 412 -23.55 -7.78 -27.52
CA PRO A 412 -22.99 -8.79 -28.44
C PRO A 412 -23.91 -9.06 -29.65
N ASP A 413 -23.35 -9.48 -30.79
CA ASP A 413 -24.13 -9.94 -31.95
C ASP A 413 -24.99 -11.15 -31.53
N SER A 414 -26.30 -11.09 -31.80
CA SER A 414 -27.18 -12.24 -31.61
C SER A 414 -26.81 -13.33 -32.62
N ILE A 415 -26.18 -14.41 -32.17
CA ILE A 415 -25.99 -15.60 -33.02
C ILE A 415 -27.40 -16.20 -33.26
N PRO A 416 -27.89 -16.31 -34.52
CA PRO A 416 -29.12 -17.03 -34.78
C PRO A 416 -28.91 -18.51 -34.49
N ALA A 417 -29.80 -19.13 -33.71
CA ALA A 417 -29.78 -20.55 -33.34
C ALA A 417 -30.11 -21.53 -34.51
N LEU A 418 -29.74 -21.19 -35.73
CA LEU A 418 -30.01 -21.97 -36.94
C LEU A 418 -28.72 -22.07 -37.73
N HIS A 419 -28.09 -23.25 -37.70
CA HIS A 419 -26.95 -23.78 -38.50
C HIS A 419 -25.94 -24.52 -37.59
N ALA A 420 -26.43 -25.50 -36.83
CA ALA A 420 -25.61 -26.47 -36.11
C ALA A 420 -25.29 -27.73 -36.94
N GLU A 421 -25.63 -27.76 -38.23
CA GLU A 421 -25.32 -28.88 -39.11
C GLU A 421 -24.67 -28.35 -40.39
N SER A 422 -23.53 -28.94 -40.75
CA SER A 422 -22.73 -28.73 -41.98
C SER A 422 -21.70 -27.59 -42.00
N TYR A 423 -20.60 -27.69 -41.24
CA TYR A 423 -19.28 -27.22 -41.70
C TYR A 423 -18.16 -28.07 -41.06
N SER A 424 -17.23 -28.53 -41.91
CA SER A 424 -16.16 -29.49 -41.62
C SER A 424 -15.01 -28.92 -40.78
N PRO A 425 -14.22 -29.77 -40.06
CA PRO A 425 -13.35 -29.34 -38.98
C PRO A 425 -11.88 -29.25 -39.38
N GLU A 426 -11.47 -28.25 -40.16
CA GLU A 426 -10.03 -27.96 -40.35
C GLU A 426 -9.82 -26.45 -40.38
N THR A 427 -8.90 -25.96 -39.54
CA THR A 427 -8.54 -24.54 -39.26
C THR A 427 -9.39 -23.76 -38.23
N LYS A 428 -9.29 -24.17 -36.95
CA LYS A 428 -9.41 -23.26 -35.79
C LYS A 428 -8.28 -23.53 -34.79
N ASN A 429 -7.09 -23.02 -35.10
CA ASN A 429 -6.01 -22.83 -34.12
C ASN A 429 -5.93 -21.34 -33.78
N VAL A 430 -6.81 -20.86 -32.89
CA VAL A 430 -6.59 -19.85 -31.83
C VAL A 430 -7.85 -19.91 -30.94
N SER A 431 -7.98 -20.95 -30.13
CA SER A 431 -8.94 -20.98 -29.03
C SER A 431 -8.29 -20.34 -27.81
N ASN A 432 -8.57 -19.06 -27.57
CA ASN A 432 -8.37 -18.49 -26.24
C ASN A 432 -9.33 -19.22 -25.29
N ALA A 433 -8.78 -20.03 -24.40
CA ALA A 433 -9.48 -20.68 -23.31
C ALA A 433 -9.96 -19.62 -22.31
N THR A 434 -11.10 -18.99 -22.59
CA THR A 434 -11.94 -18.37 -21.57
C THR A 434 -12.90 -19.44 -21.08
N ALA A 435 -12.60 -19.99 -19.91
CA ALA A 435 -13.44 -20.95 -19.20
C ALA A 435 -14.89 -20.47 -19.12
N ASP A 436 -15.83 -21.39 -19.31
CA ASP A 436 -17.24 -21.23 -19.00
C ASP A 436 -17.42 -20.87 -17.51
N ILE A 437 -17.47 -19.58 -17.21
CA ILE A 437 -18.07 -19.08 -15.98
C ILE A 437 -19.57 -19.33 -16.15
N PRO A 438 -20.25 -20.04 -15.22
CA PRO A 438 -21.69 -20.23 -15.32
C PRO A 438 -22.38 -18.89 -15.54
N LEU A 439 -23.06 -18.74 -16.68
CA LEU A 439 -23.93 -17.61 -16.94
C LEU A 439 -24.91 -17.46 -15.77
N ALA A 440 -24.93 -16.26 -15.19
CA ALA A 440 -26.00 -15.72 -14.35
C ALA A 440 -26.57 -16.68 -13.28
N GLN A 441 -25.90 -16.80 -12.14
CA GLN A 441 -26.70 -16.75 -10.91
C GLN A 441 -27.34 -15.36 -10.87
N SER A 442 -28.67 -15.30 -10.94
CA SER A 442 -29.39 -14.06 -10.68
C SER A 442 -29.10 -13.67 -9.23
N HIS A 443 -28.13 -12.77 -9.03
CA HIS A 443 -27.84 -12.18 -7.72
C HIS A 443 -29.12 -11.54 -7.20
N SER A 444 -29.39 -11.69 -5.90
CA SER A 444 -30.58 -11.07 -5.32
C SER A 444 -30.48 -9.55 -5.42
N GLU A 445 -31.62 -8.84 -5.38
CA GLU A 445 -31.60 -7.37 -5.37
C GLU A 445 -30.77 -6.82 -4.19
N GLU A 446 -30.71 -7.57 -3.10
CA GLU A 446 -29.94 -7.22 -1.91
C GLU A 446 -28.44 -7.40 -2.11
N ASP A 447 -28.00 -8.44 -2.82
CA ASP A 447 -26.59 -8.60 -3.20
C ASP A 447 -26.14 -7.45 -4.10
N ARG A 448 -27.00 -7.07 -5.06
CA ARG A 448 -26.78 -5.91 -5.91
C ARG A 448 -26.68 -4.62 -5.07
N ALA A 449 -27.59 -4.42 -4.11
CA ALA A 449 -27.57 -3.26 -3.24
C ALA A 449 -26.33 -3.23 -2.33
N PHE A 450 -25.92 -4.36 -1.77
CA PHE A 450 -24.71 -4.50 -0.97
C PHE A 450 -23.47 -4.16 -1.79
N PHE A 451 -23.34 -4.75 -2.99
CA PHE A 451 -22.23 -4.49 -3.90
C PHE A 451 -22.17 -3.00 -4.28
N ALA A 452 -23.28 -2.43 -4.76
CA ALA A 452 -23.34 -1.04 -5.19
C ALA A 452 -23.04 -0.06 -4.05
N ARG A 453 -23.54 -0.32 -2.84
CA ARG A 453 -23.27 0.50 -1.66
C ARG A 453 -21.78 0.55 -1.36
N TYR A 454 -21.13 -0.60 -1.17
CA TYR A 454 -19.72 -0.61 -0.79
C TYR A 454 -18.79 -0.21 -1.94
N TYR A 455 -19.16 -0.50 -3.20
CA TYR A 455 -18.44 0.02 -4.36
C TYR A 455 -18.42 1.55 -4.34
N HIS A 456 -19.57 2.20 -4.14
CA HIS A 456 -19.65 3.66 -4.07
C HIS A 456 -18.86 4.25 -2.88
N LEU A 457 -18.93 3.61 -1.70
CA LEU A 457 -18.17 4.08 -0.52
C LEU A 457 -16.66 3.95 -0.72
N LEU A 458 -16.20 2.82 -1.27
CA LEU A 458 -14.79 2.64 -1.61
C LEU A 458 -14.36 3.61 -2.70
N HIS A 459 -15.21 3.89 -3.69
CA HIS A 459 -14.93 4.90 -4.71
C HIS A 459 -14.64 6.28 -4.10
N ILE A 460 -15.48 6.73 -3.16
CA ILE A 460 -15.29 7.99 -2.43
C ILE A 460 -13.98 7.96 -1.62
N GLU A 461 -13.68 6.84 -0.97
CA GLU A 461 -12.44 6.67 -0.19
C GLU A 461 -11.19 6.72 -1.07
N GLY A 462 -11.18 6.01 -2.21
CA GLY A 462 -10.08 6.03 -3.17
C GLY A 462 -9.84 7.43 -3.74
N ARG A 463 -10.93 8.17 -4.03
CA ARG A 463 -10.88 9.58 -4.43
C ARG A 463 -10.22 10.48 -3.39
N GLU A 464 -10.46 10.23 -2.11
CA GLU A 464 -9.80 11.00 -1.04
C GLU A 464 -8.31 10.64 -0.94
N GLY A 465 -7.96 9.36 -1.07
CA GLY A 465 -6.56 8.93 -1.16
C GLY A 465 -5.78 9.62 -2.29
N GLU A 466 -6.38 9.74 -3.47
CA GLU A 466 -5.80 10.47 -4.61
C GLU A 466 -5.59 11.96 -4.31
N ARG A 467 -6.54 12.62 -3.63
CA ARG A 467 -6.40 14.03 -3.22
C ARG A 467 -5.25 14.21 -2.23
N GLN A 468 -5.08 13.27 -1.29
CA GLN A 468 -3.97 13.29 -0.34
C GLN A 468 -2.63 13.08 -1.06
N GLN A 469 -2.56 12.14 -2.01
CA GLN A 469 -1.37 11.94 -2.83
C GLN A 469 -1.02 13.17 -3.67
N ALA A 470 -2.03 13.88 -4.20
CA ALA A 470 -1.82 15.09 -4.99
C ALA A 470 -1.15 16.24 -4.23
N LEU A 471 -1.18 16.23 -2.89
CA LEU A 471 -0.41 17.18 -2.09
C LEU A 471 1.09 17.12 -2.41
N LEU A 472 1.61 15.97 -2.85
CA LEU A 472 3.01 15.82 -3.26
C LEU A 472 3.45 16.89 -4.29
N TRP A 473 2.58 17.25 -5.24
CA TRP A 473 2.88 18.27 -6.26
C TRP A 473 2.08 19.57 -6.11
N LYS A 474 1.05 19.60 -5.25
CA LYS A 474 0.23 20.80 -5.02
C LYS A 474 0.79 21.74 -3.95
N ILE A 475 1.57 21.22 -3.00
CA ILE A 475 2.20 22.04 -1.96
C ILE A 475 3.74 21.98 -2.03
N PRO A 476 4.46 23.06 -1.71
CA PRO A 476 5.93 23.08 -1.74
C PRO A 476 6.56 22.08 -0.76
N ALA A 477 7.79 21.62 -1.05
CA ALA A 477 8.50 20.65 -0.21
C ALA A 477 8.67 21.14 1.24
N VAL A 478 8.91 22.43 1.46
CA VAL A 478 9.02 23.04 2.79
C VAL A 478 7.75 22.80 3.62
N GLU A 479 6.57 23.03 3.03
CA GLU A 479 5.29 22.79 3.70
C GLU A 479 5.06 21.29 3.97
N ARG A 480 5.52 20.40 3.08
CA ARG A 480 5.46 18.94 3.29
C ARG A 480 6.36 18.49 4.44
N ILE A 481 7.54 19.08 4.59
CA ILE A 481 8.45 18.83 5.72
C ILE A 481 7.81 19.31 7.04
N GLU A 482 7.18 20.50 7.03
CA GLU A 482 6.45 21.02 8.20
C GLU A 482 5.25 20.16 8.57
N ARG A 483 4.53 19.62 7.58
CA ARG A 483 3.47 18.62 7.76
C ARG A 483 4.02 17.25 8.16
N GLY A 484 5.33 17.06 8.10
CA GLY A 484 6.03 15.81 8.38
C GLY A 484 5.79 14.69 7.35
N THR A 485 5.31 15.00 6.15
CA THR A 485 5.18 14.00 5.07
C THR A 485 6.45 13.85 4.23
N ALA A 486 7.52 14.57 4.59
CA ALA A 486 8.79 14.55 3.88
C ALA A 486 10.01 14.72 4.81
N ILE A 487 11.19 14.26 4.38
CA ILE A 487 12.49 14.45 5.02
C ILE A 487 13.45 15.02 3.98
N SER A 488 14.15 16.11 4.30
CA SER A 488 15.12 16.77 3.42
C SER A 488 16.55 16.68 3.96
N ASP A 489 17.50 17.24 3.21
CA ASP A 489 18.92 17.35 3.56
C ASP A 489 19.58 16.00 3.85
N LEU A 490 19.17 14.97 3.11
CA LEU A 490 19.74 13.62 3.23
C LEU A 490 21.22 13.62 2.83
N LYS A 491 22.06 13.10 3.72
CA LYS A 491 23.50 12.90 3.45
C LYS A 491 23.82 11.41 3.51
N PRO A 492 24.23 10.78 2.40
CA PRO A 492 24.67 9.39 2.40
C PRO A 492 25.69 9.09 3.49
N ARG A 493 25.46 8.02 4.25
CA ARG A 493 26.37 7.49 5.25
C ARG A 493 26.93 6.16 4.74
N GLY A 494 28.13 6.21 4.17
CA GLY A 494 28.75 5.05 3.52
C GLY A 494 28.26 4.83 2.08
N GLU A 495 28.78 3.78 1.46
CA GLU A 495 28.35 3.35 0.13
C GLU A 495 27.04 2.56 0.23
N PRO A 496 26.17 2.61 -0.80
CA PRO A 496 24.97 1.78 -0.87
C PRO A 496 25.33 0.28 -0.80
N GLU A 497 24.64 -0.47 0.06
CA GLU A 497 24.83 -1.90 0.25
C GLU A 497 23.87 -2.68 -0.68
N PRO A 498 24.38 -3.55 -1.57
CA PRO A 498 23.51 -4.41 -2.37
C PRO A 498 22.92 -5.53 -1.50
N THR A 499 21.62 -5.79 -1.62
CA THR A 499 20.94 -6.86 -0.85
C THR A 499 21.21 -8.28 -1.37
N GLY A 500 22.03 -8.42 -2.42
CA GLY A 500 22.26 -9.68 -3.15
C GLY A 500 21.18 -10.02 -4.19
N GLN A 501 20.10 -9.22 -4.28
CA GLN A 501 18.95 -9.46 -5.18
C GLN A 501 18.78 -8.38 -6.26
N GLY A 502 19.82 -7.59 -6.51
CA GLY A 502 19.75 -6.50 -7.49
C GLY A 502 19.22 -5.17 -6.92
N GLU A 503 18.90 -5.14 -5.62
CA GLU A 503 18.34 -4.01 -4.88
C GLU A 503 19.39 -3.41 -3.93
N TRP A 504 19.05 -2.28 -3.33
CA TRP A 504 19.99 -1.47 -2.56
C TRP A 504 19.40 -1.07 -1.21
N GLU A 505 20.25 -1.08 -0.19
CA GLU A 505 19.99 -0.41 1.07
C GLU A 505 21.01 0.71 1.26
N GLN A 506 20.53 1.89 1.65
CA GLN A 506 21.41 3.03 1.94
C GLN A 506 20.94 3.75 3.19
N GLU A 507 21.91 4.11 4.04
CA GLU A 507 21.68 4.91 5.22
C GLU A 507 21.99 6.38 4.95
N PHE A 508 21.14 7.27 5.45
CA PHE A 508 21.29 8.71 5.32
C PHE A 508 21.32 9.35 6.71
N LEU A 509 22.23 10.30 6.90
CA LEU A 509 22.17 11.27 7.98
C LEU A 509 21.18 12.38 7.59
N CYS A 510 20.26 12.72 8.49
CA CYS A 510 19.24 13.75 8.26
C CYS A 510 18.66 14.26 9.57
N LYS A 511 18.25 15.54 9.61
CA LYS A 511 17.45 16.04 10.74
C LYS A 511 15.99 15.67 10.54
N ASN A 512 15.59 14.52 11.06
CA ASN A 512 14.25 13.99 10.84
C ASN A 512 13.25 14.51 11.89
N THR A 513 12.31 15.34 11.43
CA THR A 513 11.12 15.76 12.19
C THR A 513 9.83 15.22 11.60
N SER A 514 9.94 14.30 10.65
CA SER A 514 8.80 13.80 9.88
C SER A 514 7.93 12.83 10.68
N GLU A 515 6.77 12.58 10.11
CA GLU A 515 5.79 11.60 10.51
C GLU A 515 6.00 10.22 9.86
N LEU A 516 7.05 10.07 9.03
CA LEU A 516 7.41 8.86 8.32
C LEU A 516 7.98 7.79 9.24
N ARG A 517 7.83 6.54 8.81
CA ARG A 517 8.00 5.38 9.69
C ARG A 517 8.60 4.17 8.96
N GLU A 518 9.15 3.24 9.73
CA GLU A 518 9.54 1.92 9.19
C GLU A 518 8.35 1.23 8.52
N GLY A 519 8.59 0.69 7.34
CA GLY A 519 7.61 0.09 6.46
C GLY A 519 6.85 1.07 5.55
N ASP A 520 6.95 2.39 5.76
CA ASP A 520 6.29 3.35 4.88
C ASP A 520 6.92 3.32 3.47
N GLU A 521 6.06 3.35 2.46
CA GLU A 521 6.45 3.52 1.07
C GLU A 521 6.76 4.99 0.80
N ILE A 522 7.87 5.22 0.11
CA ILE A 522 8.41 6.56 -0.13
C ILE A 522 8.84 6.76 -1.57
N LEU A 523 8.94 8.03 -1.94
CA LEU A 523 9.64 8.48 -3.13
C LEU A 523 10.94 9.16 -2.70
N LEU A 524 12.07 8.56 -3.05
CA LEU A 524 13.40 9.13 -2.87
C LEU A 524 13.75 9.94 -4.13
N SER A 525 14.13 11.20 -3.97
CA SER A 525 14.40 12.11 -5.09
C SER A 525 15.67 12.94 -4.90
N ASP A 526 16.11 13.56 -6.00
CA ASP A 526 17.22 14.51 -6.03
C ASP A 526 16.86 15.93 -5.58
N GLY A 527 15.67 16.08 -4.99
CA GLY A 527 15.14 17.33 -4.44
C GLY A 527 13.89 17.81 -5.18
N ASP A 528 13.59 17.28 -6.36
CA ASP A 528 12.34 17.52 -7.08
C ASP A 528 11.66 16.18 -7.42
N PRO A 529 10.54 15.81 -6.74
CA PRO A 529 9.87 14.54 -6.96
C PRO A 529 9.13 14.43 -8.30
N ILE A 530 9.05 15.50 -9.09
CA ILE A 530 8.29 15.53 -10.35
C ILE A 530 9.23 15.57 -11.55
N THR A 531 10.13 16.55 -11.57
CA THR A 531 11.03 16.77 -12.71
C THR A 531 12.40 16.12 -12.55
N GLY A 532 12.78 15.79 -11.32
CA GLY A 532 14.07 15.23 -10.96
C GLY A 532 14.19 13.72 -11.16
N GLU A 533 15.35 13.20 -10.74
CA GLU A 533 15.55 11.77 -10.54
C GLU A 533 14.73 11.28 -9.34
N VAL A 534 13.94 10.23 -9.55
CA VAL A 534 13.11 9.63 -8.51
C VAL A 534 13.19 8.12 -8.54
N VAL A 535 13.15 7.52 -7.35
CA VAL A 535 13.08 6.07 -7.13
C VAL A 535 12.08 5.80 -6.02
N THR A 536 11.23 4.79 -6.18
CA THR A 536 10.34 4.32 -5.12
C THR A 536 11.13 3.49 -4.11
N GLY A 537 10.84 3.61 -2.82
CA GLY A 537 11.52 2.84 -1.79
C GLY A 537 10.66 2.54 -0.57
N THR A 538 11.27 1.90 0.41
CA THR A 538 10.64 1.60 1.71
C THR A 538 11.62 1.94 2.82
N ILE A 539 11.13 2.57 3.88
CA ILE A 539 11.94 2.85 5.06
C ILE A 539 12.16 1.53 5.84
N LYS A 540 13.42 1.15 6.04
CA LYS A 540 13.82 -0.03 6.83
C LYS A 540 14.04 0.33 8.29
N HIS A 541 14.72 1.44 8.53
CA HIS A 541 14.98 1.95 9.87
C HIS A 541 14.87 3.47 9.87
N ILE A 542 14.33 4.06 10.92
CA ILE A 542 14.21 5.52 11.04
C ILE A 542 14.36 6.01 12.47
N SER A 543 15.16 7.05 12.62
CA SER A 543 15.44 7.71 13.89
C SER A 543 15.36 9.23 13.72
N ALA A 544 15.73 10.00 14.75
CA ALA A 544 15.78 11.45 14.68
C ALA A 544 16.92 11.98 13.77
N GLU A 545 18.02 11.23 13.65
CA GLU A 545 19.22 11.68 12.93
C GLU A 545 19.59 10.81 11.71
N HIS A 546 18.95 9.63 11.59
CA HIS A 546 19.25 8.67 10.54
C HIS A 546 18.00 8.05 9.94
N VAL A 547 18.04 7.79 8.64
CA VAL A 547 17.05 6.97 7.93
C VAL A 547 17.77 5.96 7.04
N ARG A 548 17.41 4.68 7.16
CA ARG A 548 17.86 3.62 6.26
C ARG A 548 16.72 3.27 5.31
N VAL A 549 16.99 3.40 4.03
CA VAL A 549 16.02 3.18 2.96
C VAL A 549 16.45 1.98 2.14
N TRP A 550 15.47 1.16 1.78
CA TRP A 550 15.59 0.17 0.73
C TRP A 550 15.01 0.74 -0.57
N SER A 551 15.70 0.53 -1.68
CA SER A 551 15.26 0.92 -3.02
C SER A 551 15.64 -0.14 -4.07
N PRO A 552 14.82 -0.36 -5.10
CA PRO A 552 15.13 -1.29 -6.18
C PRO A 552 16.26 -0.78 -7.11
N GLU A 553 16.52 0.53 -7.06
CA GLU A 553 17.49 1.26 -7.88
C GLU A 553 18.29 2.24 -7.03
N LEU A 554 19.50 2.58 -7.50
CA LEU A 554 20.25 3.70 -6.95
C LEU A 554 19.77 5.01 -7.56
N ILE A 555 19.89 6.04 -6.75
CA ILE A 555 19.71 7.43 -7.16
C ILE A 555 21.06 8.12 -7.02
N THR A 556 21.40 8.95 -7.99
CA THR A 556 22.74 9.57 -8.08
C THR A 556 22.98 10.55 -6.93
N ARG A 557 21.95 11.34 -6.58
CA ARG A 557 22.05 12.41 -5.58
C ARG A 557 20.79 12.49 -4.72
N PRO A 558 20.53 11.51 -3.83
CA PRO A 558 19.38 11.54 -2.94
C PRO A 558 19.45 12.74 -1.99
N THR A 559 18.42 13.59 -1.98
CA THR A 559 18.35 14.75 -1.08
C THR A 559 17.00 14.90 -0.38
N LEU A 560 15.93 14.27 -0.90
CA LEU A 560 14.57 14.39 -0.39
C LEU A 560 13.84 13.04 -0.41
N ILE A 561 13.21 12.71 0.70
CA ILE A 561 12.25 11.61 0.84
C ILE A 561 10.85 12.22 1.00
N ASP A 562 9.90 11.78 0.19
CA ASP A 562 8.47 12.10 0.31
C ASP A 562 7.66 10.83 0.57
N ARG A 563 6.56 10.93 1.32
CA ARG A 563 5.58 9.83 1.45
C ARG A 563 4.96 9.51 0.10
N TYR A 564 4.91 8.23 -0.27
CA TYR A 564 4.31 7.80 -1.53
C TYR A 564 3.65 6.42 -1.39
N ASP A 565 2.36 6.42 -1.02
CA ASP A 565 1.59 5.20 -0.81
C ASP A 565 1.08 4.62 -2.15
N THR A 566 1.09 3.29 -2.30
CA THR A 566 0.45 2.58 -3.42
C THR A 566 -1.03 2.24 -3.16
N ASN A 567 -1.83 2.23 -4.23
CA ASN A 567 -3.27 1.94 -4.15
C ASN A 567 -3.62 0.44 -4.13
N ILE A 568 -2.63 -0.45 -3.96
CA ILE A 568 -2.84 -1.90 -4.15
C ILE A 568 -3.83 -2.51 -3.14
N VAL A 569 -3.79 -2.07 -1.87
CA VAL A 569 -4.70 -2.53 -0.82
C VAL A 569 -6.13 -2.06 -1.11
N HIS A 570 -6.27 -0.82 -1.59
CA HIS A 570 -7.56 -0.26 -1.99
C HIS A 570 -8.18 -1.07 -3.14
N VAL A 571 -7.43 -1.29 -4.23
CA VAL A 571 -7.90 -2.07 -5.39
C VAL A 571 -8.32 -3.49 -4.98
N ARG A 572 -7.52 -4.18 -4.15
CA ARG A 572 -7.87 -5.52 -3.63
C ARG A 572 -9.14 -5.51 -2.80
N THR A 573 -9.36 -4.46 -2.01
CA THR A 573 -10.56 -4.31 -1.18
C THR A 573 -11.81 -4.10 -2.05
N VAL A 574 -11.70 -3.38 -3.15
CA VAL A 574 -12.77 -3.25 -4.15
C VAL A 574 -13.05 -4.60 -4.82
N GLN A 575 -12.01 -5.31 -5.25
CA GLN A 575 -12.11 -6.63 -5.86
C GLN A 575 -12.75 -7.68 -4.93
N ASN A 576 -12.59 -7.55 -3.62
CA ASN A 576 -13.23 -8.44 -2.64
C ASN A 576 -14.76 -8.43 -2.76
N LEU A 577 -15.38 -7.34 -3.21
CA LEU A 577 -16.83 -7.28 -3.40
C LEU A 577 -17.30 -8.27 -4.46
N LEU A 578 -16.59 -8.35 -5.60
CA LEU A 578 -16.94 -9.27 -6.68
C LEU A 578 -16.64 -10.72 -6.30
N ARG A 579 -15.50 -10.96 -5.63
CA ARG A 579 -15.16 -12.28 -5.07
C ARG A 579 -16.22 -12.77 -4.09
N TRP A 580 -16.74 -11.87 -3.25
CA TRP A 580 -17.74 -12.20 -2.26
C TRP A 580 -19.05 -12.68 -2.89
N LEU A 581 -19.42 -12.16 -4.06
CA LEU A 581 -20.62 -12.62 -4.79
C LEU A 581 -20.52 -14.06 -5.29
N GLN A 582 -19.33 -14.65 -5.32
CA GLN A 582 -19.11 -16.05 -5.70
C GLN A 582 -19.20 -17.00 -4.50
N VAL A 583 -19.36 -16.47 -3.28
CA VAL A 583 -19.47 -17.23 -2.05
C VAL A 583 -20.89 -17.78 -1.88
N ASP A 584 -21.00 -18.90 -1.18
CA ASP A 584 -22.27 -19.53 -0.81
C ASP A 584 -23.27 -18.52 -0.20
N ALA A 585 -24.52 -18.62 -0.62
CA ALA A 585 -25.58 -17.69 -0.21
C ALA A 585 -25.75 -17.65 1.31
N HIS A 586 -25.62 -18.78 2.01
CA HIS A 586 -25.73 -18.86 3.46
C HIS A 586 -24.75 -17.92 4.16
N LEU A 587 -23.48 -17.91 3.73
CA LEU A 587 -22.47 -17.04 4.32
C LEU A 587 -22.73 -15.56 4.00
N ARG A 588 -23.23 -15.26 2.80
CA ARG A 588 -23.64 -13.89 2.42
C ARG A 588 -24.82 -13.40 3.24
N GLU A 589 -25.79 -14.27 3.52
CA GLU A 589 -26.95 -13.96 4.36
C GLU A 589 -26.58 -13.78 5.84
N LEU A 590 -25.60 -14.55 6.35
CA LEU A 590 -25.03 -14.34 7.69
C LEU A 590 -24.34 -12.96 7.81
N VAL A 591 -23.52 -12.58 6.82
CA VAL A 591 -22.79 -11.30 6.82
C VAL A 591 -23.72 -10.09 6.66
N THR A 592 -24.80 -10.23 5.89
CA THR A 592 -25.83 -9.18 5.77
C THR A 592 -26.76 -9.13 6.98
N GLY A 593 -26.74 -10.14 7.86
CA GLY A 593 -27.53 -10.19 9.08
C GLY A 593 -28.94 -10.75 8.89
N LYS A 594 -29.24 -11.36 7.73
CA LYS A 594 -30.50 -12.04 7.45
C LYS A 594 -30.66 -13.32 8.25
N LEU A 595 -29.56 -14.07 8.36
CA LEU A 595 -29.51 -15.31 9.12
C LEU A 595 -28.83 -15.07 10.46
N ARG A 596 -29.37 -15.73 11.48
CA ARG A 596 -28.71 -15.82 12.79
C ARG A 596 -27.78 -17.03 12.81
N PRO A 597 -26.58 -16.91 13.42
CA PRO A 597 -25.70 -18.06 13.56
C PRO A 597 -26.29 -19.13 14.48
N GLN A 598 -26.01 -20.38 14.14
CA GLN A 598 -26.44 -21.55 14.87
C GLN A 598 -25.30 -22.14 15.72
N PHE A 599 -25.69 -22.80 16.81
CA PHE A 599 -24.78 -23.46 17.76
C PHE A 599 -25.31 -24.84 18.12
N SER A 600 -24.43 -25.83 18.09
CA SER A 600 -24.73 -27.19 18.54
C SER A 600 -24.78 -27.27 20.07
N LYS A 601 -25.36 -28.36 20.59
CA LYS A 601 -25.46 -28.64 22.04
C LYS A 601 -24.31 -29.52 22.56
N LEU A 602 -23.15 -29.49 21.90
CA LEU A 602 -22.01 -30.31 22.28
C LEU A 602 -21.47 -29.87 23.64
N ARG A 603 -21.27 -30.82 24.56
CA ARG A 603 -20.67 -30.54 25.87
C ARG A 603 -19.16 -30.42 25.72
N VAL A 604 -18.61 -29.26 26.07
CA VAL A 604 -17.17 -28.98 26.02
C VAL A 604 -16.60 -29.00 27.43
N VAL A 605 -15.45 -29.66 27.60
CA VAL A 605 -14.71 -29.63 28.88
C VAL A 605 -13.86 -28.36 28.91
N GLY A 606 -14.16 -27.48 29.87
CA GLY A 606 -13.40 -26.25 30.11
C GLY A 606 -11.98 -26.53 30.60
N ARG A 607 -11.11 -25.54 30.40
CA ARG A 607 -9.74 -25.53 30.87
C ARG A 607 -9.68 -24.96 32.30
N PRO A 608 -9.04 -25.64 33.28
CA PRO A 608 -9.12 -25.23 34.69
C PRO A 608 -8.48 -23.86 35.02
N ASP A 609 -7.45 -23.45 34.27
CA ASP A 609 -6.78 -22.16 34.44
C ASP A 609 -7.46 -20.99 33.70
N PHE A 610 -8.54 -21.28 32.95
CA PHE A 610 -9.36 -20.25 32.31
C PHE A 610 -10.53 -19.87 33.21
N ASN A 611 -10.92 -18.59 33.17
CA ASN A 611 -12.15 -18.15 33.82
C ASN A 611 -13.40 -18.60 33.03
N ASP A 612 -14.58 -18.37 33.60
CA ASP A 612 -15.86 -18.80 33.03
C ASP A 612 -16.11 -18.21 31.64
N GLU A 613 -15.79 -16.93 31.39
CA GLU A 613 -16.03 -16.32 30.07
C GLU A 613 -15.06 -16.81 29.00
N GLN A 614 -13.80 -17.06 29.36
CA GLN A 614 -12.81 -17.64 28.47
C GLN A 614 -13.19 -19.07 28.10
N ASN A 615 -13.62 -19.88 29.08
CA ASN A 615 -14.13 -21.22 28.83
C ASN A 615 -15.42 -21.21 28.00
N LEU A 616 -16.31 -20.24 28.24
CA LEU A 616 -17.51 -20.05 27.42
C LEU A 616 -17.14 -19.69 25.97
N ALA A 617 -16.13 -18.84 25.74
CA ALA A 617 -15.68 -18.51 24.39
C ALA A 617 -15.15 -19.74 23.64
N VAL A 618 -14.35 -20.57 24.32
CA VAL A 618 -13.85 -21.84 23.76
C VAL A 618 -15.01 -22.81 23.50
N GLU A 619 -15.94 -22.94 24.44
CA GLU A 619 -17.14 -23.78 24.28
C GLU A 619 -17.97 -23.35 23.07
N ARG A 620 -18.28 -22.05 22.96
CA ARG A 620 -19.05 -21.49 21.84
C ARG A 620 -18.33 -21.68 20.52
N ALA A 621 -17.01 -21.56 20.47
CA ALA A 621 -16.24 -21.75 19.25
C ALA A 621 -16.34 -23.20 18.73
N LEU A 622 -16.34 -24.17 19.64
CA LEU A 622 -16.52 -25.59 19.29
C LEU A 622 -17.98 -25.95 19.00
N GLN A 623 -18.94 -25.20 19.56
CA GLN A 623 -20.37 -25.39 19.28
C GLN A 623 -20.83 -24.74 17.97
N MET A 624 -20.20 -23.65 17.53
CA MET A 624 -20.70 -22.84 16.41
C MET A 624 -20.84 -23.66 15.13
N GLN A 625 -21.87 -23.39 14.34
CA GLN A 625 -22.01 -23.91 12.98
C GLN A 625 -21.69 -22.83 11.94
N ASP A 626 -21.89 -21.56 12.30
CA ASP A 626 -21.85 -20.43 11.37
C ASP A 626 -20.80 -19.37 11.73
N TYR A 627 -21.03 -18.62 12.80
CA TYR A 627 -20.03 -17.69 13.31
C TYR A 627 -20.11 -17.48 14.81
N LEU A 628 -19.00 -16.97 15.37
CA LEU A 628 -18.87 -16.51 16.74
C LEU A 628 -18.20 -15.15 16.77
N LEU A 629 -18.68 -14.27 17.65
CA LEU A 629 -18.00 -13.02 17.99
C LEU A 629 -17.39 -13.15 19.38
N VAL A 630 -16.12 -12.78 19.53
CA VAL A 630 -15.46 -12.70 20.84
C VAL A 630 -15.07 -11.25 21.08
N GLN A 631 -15.82 -10.58 21.95
CA GLN A 631 -15.45 -9.25 22.43
C GLN A 631 -14.39 -9.39 23.50
N GLY A 632 -13.18 -8.95 23.20
CA GLY A 632 -12.07 -8.99 24.13
C GLY A 632 -11.55 -7.59 24.44
N PRO A 633 -12.00 -6.99 25.56
CA PRO A 633 -11.41 -5.76 26.07
C PRO A 633 -9.88 -5.86 26.32
N PRO A 634 -9.20 -4.74 26.61
CA PRO A 634 -7.77 -4.73 26.87
C PRO A 634 -7.38 -5.65 28.04
N GLY A 635 -6.39 -6.52 27.81
CA GLY A 635 -5.82 -7.38 28.85
C GLY A 635 -6.63 -8.64 29.21
N THR A 636 -7.73 -8.97 28.52
CA THR A 636 -8.59 -10.12 28.86
C THR A 636 -8.10 -11.49 28.39
N GLY A 637 -6.90 -11.55 27.79
CA GLY A 637 -6.30 -12.80 27.33
C GLY A 637 -6.85 -13.32 25.99
N LYS A 638 -7.30 -12.44 25.09
CA LYS A 638 -7.78 -12.78 23.74
C LYS A 638 -6.90 -13.80 23.01
N THR A 639 -5.59 -13.56 22.96
CA THR A 639 -4.64 -14.41 22.25
C THR A 639 -4.54 -15.80 22.88
N SER A 640 -4.66 -15.92 24.21
CA SER A 640 -4.72 -17.21 24.90
C SER A 640 -5.99 -17.99 24.55
N VAL A 641 -7.14 -17.31 24.48
CA VAL A 641 -8.41 -17.91 24.05
C VAL A 641 -8.32 -18.38 22.59
N ILE A 642 -7.78 -17.54 21.70
CA ILE A 642 -7.55 -17.91 20.28
C ILE A 642 -6.67 -19.15 20.19
N ALA A 643 -5.55 -19.20 20.92
CA ALA A 643 -4.63 -20.34 20.89
C ALA A 643 -5.30 -21.65 21.33
N GLU A 644 -6.10 -21.62 22.41
CA GLU A 644 -6.86 -22.79 22.88
C GLU A 644 -7.91 -23.21 21.84
N ILE A 645 -8.65 -22.26 21.24
CA ILE A 645 -9.62 -22.55 20.18
C ILE A 645 -8.94 -23.24 19.00
N VAL A 646 -7.85 -22.66 18.47
CA VAL A 646 -7.08 -23.24 17.35
C VAL A 646 -6.67 -24.67 17.66
N LYS A 647 -6.05 -24.90 18.83
CA LYS A 647 -5.60 -26.22 19.26
C LYS A 647 -6.74 -27.24 19.28
N ARG A 648 -7.90 -26.88 19.85
CA ARG A 648 -9.06 -27.78 19.95
C ARG A 648 -9.71 -28.06 18.59
N LEU A 649 -9.78 -27.07 17.70
CA LEU A 649 -10.29 -27.27 16.34
C LEU A 649 -9.35 -28.19 15.54
N CYS A 650 -8.04 -27.98 15.60
CA CYS A 650 -7.06 -28.84 14.93
C CYS A 650 -7.06 -30.27 15.50
N GLN A 651 -7.29 -30.46 16.80
CA GLN A 651 -7.49 -31.79 17.41
C GLN A 651 -8.73 -32.51 16.88
N GLN A 652 -9.74 -31.77 16.38
CA GLN A 652 -10.91 -32.32 15.69
C GLN A 652 -10.65 -32.54 14.18
N GLY A 653 -9.40 -32.39 13.71
CA GLY A 653 -9.02 -32.53 12.31
C GLY A 653 -9.41 -31.34 11.43
N GLN A 654 -9.80 -30.21 12.02
CA GLN A 654 -10.22 -29.03 11.27
C GLN A 654 -9.04 -28.16 10.85
N ARG A 655 -9.13 -27.61 9.64
CA ARG A 655 -8.15 -26.66 9.10
C ARG A 655 -8.55 -25.24 9.45
N VAL A 656 -7.60 -24.48 10.03
CA VAL A 656 -7.84 -23.14 10.55
C VAL A 656 -7.07 -22.10 9.75
N MET A 657 -7.77 -21.09 9.24
CA MET A 657 -7.15 -19.87 8.74
C MET A 657 -7.04 -18.87 9.89
N LEU A 658 -5.83 -18.40 10.17
CA LEU A 658 -5.60 -17.35 11.15
C LEU A 658 -5.29 -16.04 10.42
N ALA A 659 -6.01 -14.96 10.78
CA ALA A 659 -5.79 -13.67 10.18
C ALA A 659 -5.87 -12.52 11.18
N ALA A 660 -5.20 -11.41 10.85
CA ALA A 660 -5.36 -10.14 11.55
C ALA A 660 -5.09 -8.97 10.60
N PHE A 661 -5.40 -7.75 11.06
CA PHE A 661 -5.13 -6.54 10.29
C PHE A 661 -3.63 -6.27 10.08
N THR A 662 -2.79 -6.52 11.10
CA THR A 662 -1.35 -6.20 11.08
C THR A 662 -0.48 -7.45 11.21
N ASN A 663 0.76 -7.39 10.68
CA ASN A 663 1.73 -8.49 10.85
C ASN A 663 2.02 -8.76 12.34
N GLN A 664 2.14 -7.70 13.15
CA GLN A 664 2.39 -7.83 14.58
C GLN A 664 1.29 -8.62 15.30
N ALA A 665 0.02 -8.40 14.96
CA ALA A 665 -1.10 -9.14 15.56
C ALA A 665 -1.05 -10.64 15.16
N VAL A 666 -0.76 -10.93 13.89
CA VAL A 666 -0.56 -12.32 13.42
C VAL A 666 0.58 -13.00 14.19
N ASP A 667 1.74 -12.35 14.24
CA ASP A 667 2.93 -12.92 14.86
C ASP A 667 2.73 -13.11 16.37
N ASN A 668 2.01 -12.21 17.06
CA ASN A 668 1.66 -12.36 18.46
C ASN A 668 0.77 -13.58 18.73
N MET A 669 -0.19 -13.87 17.85
CA MET A 669 -1.00 -15.10 17.97
C MET A 669 -0.15 -16.35 17.76
N LEU A 670 0.77 -16.34 16.80
CA LEU A 670 1.66 -17.47 16.52
C LEU A 670 2.63 -17.73 17.67
N LYS A 671 3.28 -16.70 18.22
CA LYS A 671 4.10 -16.84 19.43
C LYS A 671 3.31 -17.40 20.61
N ARG A 672 2.02 -17.05 20.71
CA ARG A 672 1.15 -17.62 21.74
C ARG A 672 0.86 -19.09 21.49
N LEU A 673 0.64 -19.51 20.25
CA LEU A 673 0.53 -20.92 19.88
C LEU A 673 1.80 -21.71 20.24
N ASP A 674 2.99 -21.16 19.93
CA ASP A 674 4.26 -21.77 20.32
C ASP A 674 4.37 -21.95 21.84
N THR A 675 4.00 -20.92 22.60
CA THR A 675 4.01 -20.95 24.07
C THR A 675 3.07 -22.02 24.64
N GLU A 676 1.97 -22.31 23.94
CA GLU A 676 0.99 -23.35 24.31
C GLU A 676 1.33 -24.73 23.71
N GLY A 677 2.51 -24.87 23.10
CA GLY A 677 3.05 -26.11 22.54
C GLY A 677 2.44 -26.53 21.20
N PHE A 678 1.86 -25.59 20.45
CA PHE A 678 1.33 -25.83 19.11
C PHE A 678 2.23 -25.19 18.05
N HIS A 679 2.92 -26.03 17.27
CA HIS A 679 3.92 -25.59 16.29
C HIS A 679 3.56 -25.95 14.84
N ASP A 680 2.45 -26.65 14.62
CA ASP A 680 2.02 -27.11 13.30
C ASP A 680 1.24 -26.01 12.56
N TYR A 681 1.96 -24.99 12.12
CA TYR A 681 1.40 -23.88 11.37
C TYR A 681 2.36 -23.34 10.30
N VAL A 682 1.79 -22.67 9.29
CA VAL A 682 2.51 -21.97 8.22
C VAL A 682 2.24 -20.47 8.30
N ARG A 683 3.28 -19.65 8.26
CA ARG A 683 3.20 -18.18 8.15
C ARG A 683 3.40 -17.75 6.70
N LEU A 684 2.44 -17.04 6.12
CA LEU A 684 2.57 -16.45 4.77
C LEU A 684 2.98 -14.98 4.89
N GLY A 685 4.03 -14.53 4.22
CA GLY A 685 4.50 -13.14 4.30
C GLY A 685 5.89 -12.97 3.72
N GLN A 686 6.50 -11.81 3.96
CA GLN A 686 7.88 -11.49 3.60
C GLN A 686 8.71 -11.42 4.89
N ASP A 687 9.96 -11.88 4.87
CA ASP A 687 10.85 -11.90 6.05
C ASP A 687 10.97 -10.55 6.74
N ARG A 688 11.10 -9.49 5.94
CA ARG A 688 11.26 -8.11 6.40
C ARG A 688 10.08 -7.60 7.23
N SER A 689 8.91 -8.22 7.12
CA SER A 689 7.67 -7.78 7.76
C SER A 689 7.25 -8.70 8.91
N VAL A 690 8.00 -9.76 9.17
CA VAL A 690 7.66 -10.84 10.10
C VAL A 690 8.69 -10.91 11.22
N HIS A 691 8.20 -11.07 12.45
CA HIS A 691 9.06 -11.12 13.63
C HIS A 691 10.03 -12.32 13.60
N ALA A 692 11.29 -12.12 13.99
CA ALA A 692 12.35 -13.14 14.00
C ALA A 692 11.92 -14.50 14.59
N ASP A 693 11.33 -14.50 15.80
CA ASP A 693 10.83 -15.71 16.47
C ASP A 693 9.89 -16.61 15.64
N VAL A 694 9.20 -16.07 14.63
CA VAL A 694 8.27 -16.84 13.78
C VAL A 694 8.75 -16.98 12.33
N GLN A 695 9.93 -16.45 11.99
CA GLN A 695 10.46 -16.49 10.62
C GLN A 695 10.73 -17.92 10.16
N GLU A 696 11.15 -18.84 11.03
CA GLU A 696 11.37 -20.26 10.69
C GLU A 696 10.10 -20.95 10.15
N ARG A 697 8.92 -20.41 10.47
CA ARG A 697 7.62 -20.92 10.04
C ARG A 697 7.11 -20.27 8.76
N LEU A 698 7.90 -19.39 8.13
CA LEU A 698 7.58 -18.83 6.82
C LEU A 698 7.52 -19.93 5.76
N LEU A 699 6.53 -19.84 4.85
CA LEU A 699 6.37 -20.82 3.77
C LEU A 699 7.68 -21.09 3.01
N LYS A 700 8.46 -20.04 2.72
CA LYS A 700 9.77 -20.17 2.06
C LYS A 700 10.76 -21.05 2.83
N HIS A 701 10.93 -20.81 4.13
CA HIS A 701 11.86 -21.58 4.95
C HIS A 701 11.40 -23.03 5.15
N LEU A 702 10.08 -23.26 5.23
CA LEU A 702 9.53 -24.62 5.34
C LEU A 702 9.76 -25.43 4.06
N VAL A 703 9.62 -24.80 2.89
CA VAL A 703 9.85 -25.45 1.60
C VAL A 703 11.35 -25.73 1.41
N GLU A 704 12.21 -24.75 1.69
CA GLU A 704 13.68 -24.91 1.64
C GLU A 704 14.15 -26.03 2.59
N GLY A 705 13.67 -26.05 3.84
CA GLY A 705 14.02 -27.08 4.81
C GLY A 705 13.60 -28.51 4.42
N THR A 706 12.56 -28.65 3.58
CA THR A 706 12.10 -29.95 3.06
C THR A 706 12.97 -30.45 1.88
N ILE A 707 13.64 -29.54 1.17
CA ILE A 707 14.49 -29.85 0.01
C ILE A 707 15.89 -30.37 0.44
N TYR A 708 16.36 -30.04 1.64
CA TYR A 708 17.70 -30.42 2.14
C TYR A 708 17.75 -31.68 3.03
N HIS A 709 16.65 -32.41 3.21
CA HIS A 709 16.69 -33.71 3.89
C HIS A 709 17.15 -34.82 2.94
N VAL A 710 18.43 -34.79 2.56
CA VAL A 710 19.13 -35.97 2.02
C VAL A 710 19.54 -36.84 3.22
N PRO A 711 19.12 -38.10 3.32
CA PRO A 711 19.64 -39.00 4.35
C PRO A 711 21.08 -39.35 3.98
N GLY A 712 22.06 -38.76 4.67
CA GLY A 712 23.45 -39.15 4.55
C GLY A 712 24.43 -38.05 4.91
N GLY A 713 24.76 -37.94 6.20
CA GLY A 713 25.77 -37.03 6.71
C GLY A 713 26.10 -37.34 8.17
N GLU A 714 26.44 -38.60 8.45
CA GLU A 714 27.07 -38.95 9.73
C GLU A 714 28.46 -38.32 9.80
N ALA A 715 28.75 -37.68 10.93
CA ALA A 715 30.08 -37.23 11.28
C ALA A 715 31.01 -38.44 11.43
N GLU A 716 32.06 -38.49 10.61
CA GLU A 716 33.09 -39.52 10.65
C GLU A 716 33.97 -39.32 11.91
N GLN A 717 33.86 -40.25 12.87
CA GLN A 717 34.97 -40.64 13.74
C GLN A 717 35.74 -41.78 13.06
N THR A 718 37.05 -41.68 13.12
CA THR A 718 38.08 -42.57 12.52
C THR A 718 38.01 -44.04 12.95
N ALA A 719 37.99 -44.99 11.99
CA ALA A 719 38.90 -46.17 11.85
C ALA A 719 38.34 -47.25 10.87
N ALA A 720 39.18 -47.71 9.92
CA ALA A 720 38.89 -48.65 8.82
C ALA A 720 39.07 -50.16 9.19
N PRO A 721 38.99 -51.19 8.29
CA PRO A 721 38.50 -51.28 6.89
C PRO A 721 37.60 -52.53 6.54
N SER A 722 37.22 -52.65 5.24
CA SER A 722 36.81 -53.86 4.45
C SER A 722 35.28 -54.13 4.33
N ARG A 723 34.62 -54.41 3.18
CA ARG A 723 34.99 -54.91 1.83
C ARG A 723 33.97 -54.49 0.73
N VAL A 724 34.50 -54.19 -0.46
CA VAL A 724 34.03 -54.51 -1.85
C VAL A 724 32.57 -54.28 -2.26
N ALA A 725 32.39 -53.38 -3.25
CA ALA A 725 31.16 -53.09 -4.02
C ALA A 725 30.81 -54.15 -5.09
N PRO A 726 29.59 -54.11 -5.65
CA PRO A 726 29.46 -53.80 -7.08
C PRO A 726 28.34 -52.77 -7.41
N PRO A 727 28.27 -52.27 -8.67
CA PRO A 727 27.72 -50.95 -9.02
C PRO A 727 26.34 -50.98 -9.72
N ASN A 728 25.83 -49.77 -9.95
CA ASN A 728 24.67 -49.36 -10.78
C ASN A 728 23.35 -49.24 -9.99
N GLN A 729 22.63 -48.12 -9.99
CA GLN A 729 22.38 -47.17 -11.07
C GLN A 729 22.35 -45.72 -10.56
N ALA A 730 23.01 -44.84 -11.31
CA ALA A 730 22.84 -43.40 -11.22
C ALA A 730 21.62 -42.99 -12.05
N GLY A 731 20.84 -42.05 -11.52
CA GLY A 731 19.74 -41.38 -12.22
C GLY A 731 18.52 -41.26 -11.30
N ASP A 732 18.35 -40.10 -10.68
CA ASP A 732 17.08 -39.50 -10.18
C ASP A 732 17.29 -38.61 -8.95
N ALA A 733 18.25 -37.68 -9.03
CA ALA A 733 18.30 -36.54 -8.14
C ALA A 733 18.28 -35.28 -9.02
N ILE A 734 17.52 -34.27 -8.61
CA ILE A 734 17.22 -32.99 -9.30
C ILE A 734 15.91 -33.05 -10.11
N ASN A 735 14.75 -32.85 -9.44
CA ASN A 735 13.50 -32.23 -9.97
C ASN A 735 12.25 -32.53 -9.10
N ARG A 736 12.13 -31.98 -7.88
CA ARG A 736 10.91 -32.13 -7.05
C ARG A 736 10.50 -30.87 -6.25
N VAL A 737 10.57 -29.69 -6.86
CA VAL A 737 10.18 -28.41 -6.19
C VAL A 737 8.67 -28.07 -6.31
N PRO A 738 7.95 -28.35 -7.42
CA PRO A 738 6.54 -27.94 -7.54
C PRO A 738 5.59 -28.67 -6.57
N THR A 739 5.86 -29.95 -6.26
CA THR A 739 5.02 -30.77 -5.38
C THR A 739 5.09 -30.37 -3.91
N THR A 740 6.21 -29.81 -3.43
CA THR A 740 6.41 -29.52 -2.01
C THR A 740 5.60 -28.33 -1.49
N VAL A 741 5.42 -27.26 -2.27
CA VAL A 741 4.69 -26.05 -1.80
C VAL A 741 3.21 -26.33 -1.60
N GLY A 742 2.57 -26.93 -2.61
CA GLY A 742 1.17 -27.32 -2.55
C GLY A 742 0.91 -28.38 -1.47
N GLU A 743 1.84 -29.31 -1.24
CA GLU A 743 1.77 -30.26 -0.14
C GLU A 743 1.86 -29.61 1.24
N VAL A 744 2.83 -28.69 1.46
CA VAL A 744 2.97 -27.95 2.73
C VAL A 744 1.68 -27.21 3.06
N LEU A 745 1.11 -26.50 2.09
CA LEU A 745 -0.13 -25.75 2.30
C LEU A 745 -1.35 -26.66 2.53
N ARG A 746 -1.42 -27.82 1.87
CA ARG A 746 -2.50 -28.79 2.07
C ARG A 746 -2.44 -29.49 3.42
N LYS A 747 -1.22 -29.90 3.84
CA LYS A 747 -0.98 -30.64 5.08
C LYS A 747 -1.06 -29.75 6.33
N ALA A 748 -0.79 -28.45 6.19
CA ALA A 748 -0.84 -27.53 7.31
C ALA A 748 -2.24 -27.48 7.96
N ALA A 749 -2.28 -27.73 9.27
CA ALA A 749 -3.48 -27.59 10.08
C ALA A 749 -3.87 -26.11 10.25
N VAL A 750 -2.87 -25.22 10.33
CA VAL A 750 -3.07 -23.77 10.49
C VAL A 750 -2.25 -23.00 9.46
N ILE A 751 -2.88 -22.01 8.81
CA ILE A 751 -2.17 -21.05 7.95
C ILE A 751 -2.49 -19.64 8.40
N ALA A 752 -1.46 -18.84 8.63
CA ALA A 752 -1.56 -17.53 9.25
C ALA A 752 -1.01 -16.41 8.34
N SER A 753 -1.77 -15.34 8.16
CA SER A 753 -1.33 -14.14 7.43
C SER A 753 -2.21 -12.91 7.70
N THR A 754 -1.84 -11.76 7.13
CA THR A 754 -2.68 -10.55 7.21
C THR A 754 -3.88 -10.66 6.27
N THR A 755 -4.99 -9.99 6.59
CA THR A 755 -6.20 -9.95 5.73
C THR A 755 -5.92 -9.36 4.34
N ALA A 756 -4.99 -8.41 4.23
CA ALA A 756 -4.53 -7.88 2.94
C ALA A 756 -3.80 -8.92 2.08
N THR A 757 -3.12 -9.88 2.71
CA THR A 757 -2.47 -11.01 2.02
C THR A 757 -3.51 -12.02 1.54
N TRP A 758 -4.51 -12.33 2.38
CA TRP A 758 -5.64 -13.20 1.99
C TRP A 758 -6.52 -12.61 0.87
N SER A 759 -6.53 -11.29 0.73
CA SER A 759 -7.18 -10.58 -0.38
C SER A 759 -6.40 -10.66 -1.70
N SER A 760 -5.24 -11.34 -1.74
CA SER A 760 -4.46 -11.59 -2.95
C SER A 760 -4.84 -12.94 -3.59
N GLU A 761 -4.76 -13.02 -4.92
CA GLU A 761 -4.88 -14.29 -5.66
C GLU A 761 -3.65 -15.19 -5.48
N LYS A 762 -2.52 -14.65 -4.98
CA LYS A 762 -1.24 -15.37 -4.90
C LYS A 762 -1.34 -16.72 -4.18
N TYR A 763 -2.14 -16.79 -3.12
CA TYR A 763 -2.31 -18.01 -2.29
C TYR A 763 -3.66 -18.71 -2.51
N SER A 764 -4.42 -18.24 -3.50
CA SER A 764 -5.71 -18.79 -3.88
C SER A 764 -5.49 -19.54 -5.18
N PRO A 765 -5.16 -20.85 -5.17
CA PRO A 765 -5.09 -21.63 -6.40
C PRO A 765 -6.44 -21.50 -7.08
N GLN A 766 -6.48 -20.82 -8.22
CA GLN A 766 -7.74 -20.59 -8.91
C GLN A 766 -8.20 -21.86 -9.61
N PHE A 767 -9.50 -22.13 -9.45
CA PHE A 767 -10.46 -22.29 -10.53
C PHE A 767 -9.87 -22.04 -11.93
N SER A 768 -9.12 -23.02 -12.42
CA SER A 768 -8.75 -23.15 -13.82
C SER A 768 -9.46 -24.39 -14.31
N HIS A 769 -10.76 -24.28 -14.58
CA HIS A 769 -11.36 -25.19 -15.56
C HIS A 769 -10.96 -24.70 -16.95
N GLY A 770 -9.71 -24.98 -17.29
CA GLY A 770 -9.12 -24.78 -18.61
C GLY A 770 -8.53 -26.11 -19.07
N THR A 771 -9.19 -26.72 -20.04
CA THR A 771 -8.83 -27.93 -20.78
C THR A 771 -7.33 -28.05 -21.09
N THR A 772 -6.66 -28.97 -20.39
CA THR A 772 -5.50 -29.83 -20.74
C THR A 772 -4.56 -29.96 -19.55
N GLY A 773 -5.02 -30.66 -18.51
CA GLY A 773 -4.23 -31.01 -17.34
C GLY A 773 -5.15 -31.32 -16.17
N ASN A 774 -5.21 -32.59 -15.78
CA ASN A 774 -5.90 -33.06 -14.59
C ASN A 774 -5.24 -32.49 -13.32
N SER A 775 -5.47 -31.22 -12.95
CA SER A 775 -5.29 -30.81 -11.56
C SER A 775 -6.61 -31.08 -10.83
N GLU A 776 -6.80 -32.32 -10.37
CA GLU A 776 -7.90 -32.77 -9.51
C GLU A 776 -7.86 -32.13 -8.10
N ASP A 777 -6.99 -31.17 -7.86
CA ASP A 777 -6.75 -30.62 -6.52
C ASP A 777 -7.79 -29.54 -6.17
N PRO A 778 -8.56 -29.71 -5.07
CA PRO A 778 -9.56 -28.75 -4.66
C PRO A 778 -8.94 -27.41 -4.23
N PRO A 779 -9.66 -26.28 -4.39
CA PRO A 779 -9.18 -24.97 -3.97
C PRO A 779 -8.87 -24.94 -2.47
N MET A 780 -7.94 -24.07 -2.07
CA MET A 780 -7.58 -23.90 -0.65
C MET A 780 -8.80 -23.40 0.14
N GLN A 781 -9.42 -24.30 0.89
CA GLN A 781 -10.56 -24.01 1.76
C GLN A 781 -10.24 -24.40 3.21
N PHE A 782 -10.71 -23.57 4.13
CA PHE A 782 -10.58 -23.77 5.57
C PHE A 782 -11.93 -24.11 6.19
N ASP A 783 -11.92 -24.90 7.26
CA ASP A 783 -13.14 -25.17 8.01
C ASP A 783 -13.51 -23.95 8.87
N VAL A 784 -12.52 -23.24 9.42
CA VAL A 784 -12.74 -22.07 10.27
C VAL A 784 -11.76 -20.95 9.93
N ALA A 785 -12.27 -19.74 9.74
CA ALA A 785 -11.49 -18.50 9.80
C ALA A 785 -11.51 -17.92 11.21
N ILE A 786 -10.35 -17.58 11.77
CA ILE A 786 -10.25 -16.80 13.02
C ILE A 786 -9.55 -15.50 12.68
N ILE A 787 -10.26 -14.38 12.85
CA ILE A 787 -9.77 -13.05 12.50
C ILE A 787 -9.67 -12.20 13.77
N ASP A 788 -8.45 -11.93 14.23
CA ASP A 788 -8.20 -11.01 15.34
C ASP A 788 -8.14 -9.56 14.88
N GLU A 789 -8.39 -8.63 15.80
CA GLU A 789 -8.53 -7.20 15.52
C GLU A 789 -9.59 -6.90 14.43
N ALA A 790 -10.64 -7.73 14.36
CA ALA A 790 -11.69 -7.61 13.35
C ALA A 790 -12.46 -6.27 13.41
N SER A 791 -12.46 -5.60 14.56
CA SER A 791 -13.07 -4.27 14.72
C SER A 791 -12.32 -3.14 14.01
N GLN A 792 -11.08 -3.38 13.54
CA GLN A 792 -10.29 -2.41 12.77
C GLN A 792 -10.43 -2.57 11.24
N LEU A 793 -11.16 -3.58 10.77
CA LEU A 793 -11.34 -3.84 9.35
C LEU A 793 -12.68 -3.31 8.85
N THR A 794 -12.68 -2.64 7.70
CA THR A 794 -13.94 -2.32 7.00
C THR A 794 -14.61 -3.61 6.55
N ILE A 795 -15.93 -3.59 6.39
CA ILE A 795 -16.69 -4.76 5.90
C ILE A 795 -16.09 -5.32 4.60
N PRO A 796 -15.80 -4.54 3.54
CA PRO A 796 -15.21 -5.09 2.32
C PRO A 796 -13.81 -5.71 2.49
N ALA A 797 -13.00 -5.18 3.41
CA ALA A 797 -11.64 -5.66 3.63
C ALA A 797 -11.62 -7.08 4.24
N ILE A 798 -12.55 -7.38 5.14
CA ILE A 798 -12.61 -8.70 5.80
C ILE A 798 -13.16 -9.81 4.90
N LEU A 799 -14.00 -9.47 3.90
CA LEU A 799 -14.60 -10.45 2.97
C LEU A 799 -13.56 -11.24 2.19
N GLY A 800 -12.42 -10.62 1.86
CA GLY A 800 -11.33 -11.26 1.13
C GLY A 800 -10.76 -12.48 1.84
N ALA A 801 -10.77 -12.48 3.17
CA ALA A 801 -10.37 -13.62 3.99
C ALA A 801 -11.54 -14.59 4.20
N LEU A 802 -12.72 -14.08 4.55
CA LEU A 802 -13.89 -14.92 4.86
C LEU A 802 -14.32 -15.84 3.71
N ARG A 803 -14.09 -15.44 2.45
CA ARG A 803 -14.42 -16.27 1.27
C ARG A 803 -13.72 -17.63 1.26
N LEU A 804 -12.62 -17.79 2.01
CA LEU A 804 -11.81 -19.00 2.04
C LEU A 804 -12.25 -19.98 3.12
N ALA A 805 -13.23 -19.65 3.95
CA ALA A 805 -13.67 -20.49 5.07
C ALA A 805 -15.17 -20.79 5.05
N LYS A 806 -15.56 -21.94 5.61
CA LYS A 806 -16.97 -22.34 5.73
C LYS A 806 -17.71 -21.58 6.83
N ARG A 807 -17.02 -21.29 7.94
CA ARG A 807 -17.52 -20.60 9.14
C ARG A 807 -16.41 -19.76 9.76
N PHE A 808 -16.75 -18.79 10.62
CA PHE A 808 -15.76 -17.81 11.09
C PHE A 808 -15.92 -17.34 12.54
N ILE A 809 -14.80 -16.97 13.15
CA ILE A 809 -14.72 -16.36 14.48
C ILE A 809 -14.10 -14.98 14.30
N LEU A 810 -14.83 -13.93 14.69
CA LEU A 810 -14.31 -12.57 14.72
C LEU A 810 -13.95 -12.21 16.15
N VAL A 811 -12.69 -11.87 16.38
CA VAL A 811 -12.20 -11.41 17.66
C VAL A 811 -11.87 -9.93 17.56
N GLY A 812 -12.38 -9.13 18.48
CA GLY A 812 -12.24 -7.68 18.40
C GLY A 812 -12.82 -6.96 19.60
N ASP A 813 -12.88 -5.63 19.48
CA ASP A 813 -13.47 -4.76 20.49
C ASP A 813 -13.96 -3.45 19.85
N GLU A 814 -15.28 -3.23 19.78
CA GLU A 814 -15.84 -2.00 19.19
C GLU A 814 -15.59 -0.74 20.04
N LYS A 815 -15.05 -0.89 21.26
CA LYS A 815 -14.64 0.23 22.13
C LYS A 815 -13.16 0.61 21.94
N GLN A 816 -12.42 -0.07 21.07
CA GLN A 816 -11.07 0.29 20.62
C GLN A 816 -11.11 0.83 19.18
N LEU A 817 -9.97 1.00 18.50
CA LEU A 817 -9.94 1.75 17.24
C LEU A 817 -10.87 1.13 16.16
N PRO A 818 -11.71 1.95 15.50
CA PRO A 818 -12.47 1.52 14.33
C PRO A 818 -11.55 1.46 13.10
N PRO A 819 -12.07 0.99 11.95
CA PRO A 819 -11.35 1.08 10.68
C PRO A 819 -10.95 2.51 10.34
N LEU A 820 -9.74 2.69 9.83
CA LEU A 820 -9.27 3.98 9.33
C LEU A 820 -9.88 4.25 7.96
N VAL A 821 -10.69 5.30 7.88
CA VAL A 821 -11.32 5.79 6.64
C VAL A 821 -10.93 7.26 6.48
N LEU A 822 -10.26 7.59 5.37
CA LEU A 822 -9.76 8.93 5.08
C LEU A 822 -10.92 9.90 4.81
N SER A 823 -11.91 9.46 4.03
CA SER A 823 -13.09 10.27 3.70
C SER A 823 -14.08 10.31 4.85
N LYS A 824 -14.27 11.51 5.43
CA LYS A 824 -15.32 11.76 6.44
C LYS A 824 -16.72 11.44 5.90
N GLU A 825 -16.95 11.64 4.60
CA GLU A 825 -18.21 11.30 3.95
C GLU A 825 -18.44 9.78 3.90
N ALA A 826 -17.45 9.02 3.44
CA ALA A 826 -17.56 7.57 3.36
C ALA A 826 -17.68 6.94 4.77
N ALA A 827 -16.92 7.48 5.73
CA ALA A 827 -17.00 7.10 7.14
C ALA A 827 -18.42 7.30 7.69
N GLY A 828 -19.01 8.49 7.49
CA GLY A 828 -20.36 8.83 7.96
C GLY A 828 -21.49 8.00 7.30
N LYS A 829 -21.25 7.45 6.11
CA LYS A 829 -22.18 6.54 5.40
C LYS A 829 -21.97 5.05 5.76
N GLY A 830 -21.08 4.75 6.71
CA GLY A 830 -20.89 3.42 7.29
C GLY A 830 -19.69 2.64 6.75
N LEU A 831 -18.76 3.24 6.01
CA LEU A 831 -17.51 2.55 5.63
C LEU A 831 -16.62 2.28 6.86
N ALA A 832 -16.75 3.11 7.90
CA ALA A 832 -16.06 2.96 9.18
C ALA A 832 -16.76 1.97 10.13
N ASP A 833 -17.89 1.35 9.73
CA ASP A 833 -18.46 0.24 10.48
C ASP A 833 -17.69 -1.04 10.16
N SER A 834 -17.18 -1.70 11.19
CA SER A 834 -16.59 -3.03 11.05
C SER A 834 -17.67 -4.11 11.01
N LEU A 835 -17.36 -5.25 10.38
CA LEU A 835 -18.26 -6.41 10.40
C LEU A 835 -18.53 -6.90 11.83
N PHE A 836 -17.50 -6.86 12.69
CA PHE A 836 -17.62 -7.21 14.11
C PHE A 836 -18.67 -6.33 14.81
N SER A 837 -18.52 -5.00 14.70
CA SER A 837 -19.44 -4.05 15.33
C SER A 837 -20.85 -4.16 14.77
N TYR A 838 -20.99 -4.42 13.47
CA TYR A 838 -22.28 -4.62 12.81
C TYR A 838 -23.01 -5.86 13.34
N LEU A 839 -22.39 -7.04 13.25
CA LEU A 839 -22.99 -8.31 13.68
C LEU A 839 -23.25 -8.34 15.19
N LYS A 840 -22.36 -7.74 15.99
CA LYS A 840 -22.58 -7.63 17.43
C LYS A 840 -23.83 -6.82 17.76
N ARG A 841 -24.08 -5.71 17.06
CA ARG A 841 -25.27 -4.88 17.26
C ARG A 841 -26.55 -5.68 17.00
N LEU A 842 -26.55 -6.48 15.93
CA LEU A 842 -27.66 -7.38 15.60
C LEU A 842 -27.88 -8.45 16.67
N ASP A 843 -26.81 -9.06 17.18
CA ASP A 843 -26.92 -10.03 18.28
C ASP A 843 -27.41 -9.36 19.57
N ASP A 844 -26.89 -8.19 19.94
CA ASP A 844 -27.32 -7.43 21.12
C ASP A 844 -28.82 -7.08 21.04
N ASP A 845 -29.31 -6.65 19.89
CA ASP A 845 -30.73 -6.31 19.69
C ASP A 845 -31.61 -7.55 19.72
N TYR A 846 -31.20 -8.64 19.06
CA TYR A 846 -31.88 -9.93 19.16
C TYR A 846 -31.97 -10.42 20.61
N MET A 847 -30.87 -10.36 21.36
CA MET A 847 -30.80 -10.83 22.75
C MET A 847 -31.72 -10.01 23.68
N LYS A 848 -31.88 -8.70 23.42
CA LYS A 848 -32.83 -7.87 24.16
C LYS A 848 -34.28 -8.26 23.85
N GLU A 849 -34.61 -8.48 22.59
CA GLU A 849 -35.96 -8.87 22.16
C GLU A 849 -36.38 -10.23 22.73
N HIS A 850 -35.43 -11.17 22.83
CA HIS A 850 -35.68 -12.55 23.26
C HIS A 850 -35.21 -12.82 24.71
N ALA A 851 -35.03 -11.80 25.54
CA ALA A 851 -34.49 -11.92 26.90
C ALA A 851 -35.30 -12.85 27.85
N LYS A 852 -36.56 -13.15 27.50
CA LYS A 852 -37.44 -14.04 28.29
C LYS A 852 -37.33 -15.51 27.88
N GLU A 853 -36.64 -15.82 26.78
CA GLU A 853 -36.50 -17.17 26.27
C GLU A 853 -35.29 -17.87 26.87
N SER A 854 -35.50 -19.05 27.44
CA SER A 854 -34.47 -19.78 28.19
C SER A 854 -33.44 -20.51 27.33
N ASN A 855 -33.67 -20.65 26.02
CA ASN A 855 -32.83 -21.45 25.11
C ASN A 855 -32.05 -20.61 24.08
N VAL A 856 -32.04 -19.28 24.24
CA VAL A 856 -31.37 -18.39 23.29
C VAL A 856 -29.87 -18.37 23.54
N VAL A 857 -29.10 -18.57 22.48
CA VAL A 857 -27.63 -18.53 22.51
C VAL A 857 -27.15 -17.20 21.94
N ALA A 858 -26.40 -16.43 22.72
CA ALA A 858 -25.71 -15.24 22.22
C ALA A 858 -24.59 -15.62 21.24
N ALA A 859 -24.55 -14.94 20.10
CA ALA A 859 -23.46 -15.07 19.14
C ALA A 859 -22.20 -14.31 19.56
N CYS A 860 -22.31 -13.37 20.51
CA CYS A 860 -21.19 -12.64 21.06
C CYS A 860 -20.86 -13.06 22.50
N VAL A 861 -19.61 -13.52 22.72
CA VAL A 861 -19.06 -13.76 24.06
C VAL A 861 -18.16 -12.60 24.45
N SER A 862 -18.47 -11.94 25.57
CA SER A 862 -17.68 -10.83 26.09
C SER A 862 -16.79 -11.27 27.25
N LEU A 863 -15.47 -11.09 27.10
CA LEU A 863 -14.51 -11.37 28.17
C LEU A 863 -14.49 -10.22 29.18
N ARG A 864 -14.56 -10.52 30.48
CA ARG A 864 -14.71 -9.49 31.54
C ARG A 864 -13.49 -9.33 32.43
N VAL A 865 -12.81 -10.42 32.77
CA VAL A 865 -11.62 -10.39 33.63
C VAL A 865 -10.38 -10.03 32.82
N GLN A 866 -9.64 -9.00 33.25
CA GLN A 866 -8.39 -8.55 32.64
C GLN A 866 -7.18 -8.83 33.54
N TYR A 867 -6.04 -9.16 32.91
CA TYR A 867 -4.80 -9.64 33.52
C TYR A 867 -3.59 -8.73 33.22
N ARG A 868 -3.84 -7.45 32.91
CA ARG A 868 -2.83 -6.46 32.50
C ARG A 868 -2.66 -5.36 33.53
N MET A 869 -3.74 -4.65 33.80
CA MET A 869 -3.77 -3.35 34.46
C MET A 869 -4.01 -3.49 35.96
N ASN A 870 -3.32 -2.64 36.73
CA ASN A 870 -3.74 -2.32 38.09
C ASN A 870 -5.20 -1.81 38.13
N LYS A 871 -5.93 -2.09 39.22
CA LYS A 871 -7.34 -1.72 39.38
C LYS A 871 -7.59 -0.21 39.23
N TRP A 872 -6.69 0.67 39.67
CA TRP A 872 -6.84 2.12 39.53
C TRP A 872 -6.83 2.54 38.06
N ILE A 873 -6.03 1.87 37.23
CA ILE A 873 -5.94 2.15 35.79
C ILE A 873 -7.17 1.58 35.08
N SER A 874 -7.49 0.30 35.33
CA SER A 874 -8.57 -0.39 34.61
C SER A 874 -9.96 0.15 34.94
N ASN A 875 -10.19 0.60 36.18
CA ASN A 875 -11.51 0.99 36.66
C ASN A 875 -12.06 2.25 35.97
N PHE A 876 -11.20 3.19 35.56
CA PHE A 876 -11.64 4.32 34.74
C PHE A 876 -12.18 3.83 33.39
N SER A 877 -11.38 3.04 32.66
CA SER A 877 -11.78 2.50 31.35
C SER A 877 -13.05 1.65 31.48
N SER A 878 -13.11 0.77 32.47
CA SER A 878 -14.28 -0.06 32.78
C SER A 878 -15.55 0.77 32.95
N ARG A 879 -15.55 1.79 33.82
CA ARG A 879 -16.73 2.63 34.09
C ARG A 879 -17.14 3.53 32.92
N VAL A 880 -16.18 4.03 32.15
CA VAL A 880 -16.45 5.03 31.10
C VAL A 880 -16.83 4.38 29.79
N PHE A 881 -16.17 3.29 29.40
CA PHE A 881 -16.31 2.69 28.06
C PHE A 881 -17.01 1.33 28.07
N TYR A 882 -17.04 0.63 29.20
CA TYR A 882 -17.54 -0.76 29.31
C TYR A 882 -18.58 -0.94 30.43
N GLU A 883 -19.28 0.11 30.83
CA GLU A 883 -20.40 0.05 31.79
C GLU A 883 -20.05 -0.58 33.15
N GLY A 884 -18.78 -0.53 33.54
CA GLY A 884 -18.29 -1.14 34.79
C GLY A 884 -18.13 -2.66 34.75
N LYS A 885 -18.23 -3.30 33.58
CA LYS A 885 -18.21 -4.76 33.41
C LYS A 885 -16.81 -5.39 33.39
N ILE A 886 -15.75 -4.58 33.24
CA ILE A 886 -14.37 -5.09 33.23
C ILE A 886 -13.80 -5.09 34.64
N GLU A 887 -13.21 -6.21 35.03
CA GLU A 887 -12.65 -6.44 36.36
C GLU A 887 -11.19 -6.86 36.28
N ALA A 888 -10.35 -6.34 37.18
CA ALA A 888 -8.97 -6.78 37.30
C ALA A 888 -8.90 -8.11 38.03
N ALA A 889 -8.19 -9.09 37.47
CA ALA A 889 -7.90 -10.34 38.16
C ALA A 889 -7.25 -10.06 39.52
N PRO A 890 -7.54 -10.84 40.58
CA PRO A 890 -7.02 -10.57 41.93
C PRO A 890 -5.49 -10.42 41.98
N ALA A 891 -4.76 -11.21 41.19
CA ALA A 891 -3.30 -11.18 41.10
C ALA A 891 -2.74 -9.92 40.41
N ASP A 892 -3.57 -9.17 39.68
CA ASP A 892 -3.22 -7.98 38.90
C ASP A 892 -3.73 -6.69 39.54
N ALA A 893 -4.88 -6.77 40.21
CA ALA A 893 -5.59 -5.63 40.80
C ALA A 893 -4.71 -4.77 41.72
N GLY A 894 -3.79 -5.39 42.46
CA GLY A 894 -2.88 -4.75 43.40
C GLY A 894 -1.44 -4.57 42.89
N ARG A 895 -1.12 -4.91 41.63
CA ARG A 895 0.26 -4.79 41.13
C ARG A 895 0.71 -3.34 41.10
N MET A 896 1.81 -3.06 41.78
CA MET A 896 2.44 -1.73 41.83
C MET A 896 3.77 -1.74 41.09
N LEU A 897 4.29 -0.55 40.76
CA LEU A 897 5.61 -0.43 40.16
C LEU A 897 6.68 -0.90 41.17
N GLU A 898 7.52 -1.85 40.77
CA GLU A 898 8.67 -2.28 41.56
C GLU A 898 9.84 -1.36 41.22
N VAL A 899 10.34 -0.63 42.21
CA VAL A 899 11.44 0.32 42.08
C VAL A 899 12.56 -0.06 43.04
N ALA A 900 13.81 0.07 42.62
CA ALA A 900 14.94 -0.08 43.51
C ALA A 900 14.89 0.96 44.64
N THR A 901 15.33 0.60 45.85
CA THR A 901 15.54 1.56 46.94
C THR A 901 16.54 2.61 46.49
N THR A 902 16.17 3.87 46.60
CA THR A 902 16.93 5.02 46.09
C THR A 902 18.33 5.07 46.68
N GLY A 903 19.36 5.05 45.82
CA GLY A 903 20.70 5.53 46.16
C GLY A 903 20.77 7.08 46.22
N PRO A 904 21.94 7.69 46.49
CA PRO A 904 22.11 9.13 46.79
C PRO A 904 21.81 10.14 45.65
N TRP A 905 21.13 9.72 44.59
CA TRP A 905 20.94 10.49 43.35
C TRP A 905 19.65 11.35 43.35
N SER A 906 18.97 11.47 44.50
CA SER A 906 17.67 12.15 44.66
C SER A 906 17.75 13.69 44.81
N THR A 907 18.92 14.30 44.63
CA THR A 907 19.12 15.74 44.93
C THR A 907 18.72 16.67 43.78
N THR A 908 18.43 16.15 42.58
CA THR A 908 18.07 16.94 41.39
C THR A 908 16.63 16.75 40.90
N GLU A 909 15.83 15.87 41.51
CA GLU A 909 14.44 15.63 41.10
C GLU A 909 13.48 16.62 41.78
N THR A 910 12.54 17.20 41.02
CA THR A 910 11.53 18.08 41.61
C THR A 910 10.58 17.32 42.54
N PRO A 911 9.99 17.97 43.56
CA PRO A 911 9.02 17.31 44.45
C PRO A 911 7.84 16.68 43.71
N ALA A 912 7.38 17.32 42.63
CA ALA A 912 6.30 16.82 41.78
C ALA A 912 6.67 15.49 41.11
N ILE A 913 7.89 15.37 40.56
CA ILE A 913 8.38 14.13 39.94
C ILE A 913 8.57 13.04 41.00
N LEU A 914 9.15 13.35 42.16
CA LEU A 914 9.30 12.42 43.26
C LEU A 914 7.95 11.84 43.70
N GLN A 915 6.92 12.69 43.82
CA GLN A 915 5.56 12.27 44.16
C GLN A 915 4.95 11.43 43.03
N ALA A 916 5.11 11.84 41.77
CA ALA A 916 4.57 11.13 40.62
C ALA A 916 5.16 9.73 40.44
N LEU A 917 6.41 9.50 40.83
CA LEU A 917 7.10 8.21 40.70
C LEU A 917 6.84 7.23 41.86
N GLN A 918 6.13 7.64 42.91
CA GLN A 918 5.82 6.75 44.04
C GLN A 918 4.99 5.54 43.58
N ALA A 919 5.44 4.34 43.97
CA ALA A 919 4.82 3.07 43.60
C ALA A 919 3.35 2.95 44.05
N ARG A 920 2.99 3.59 45.17
CA ARG A 920 1.63 3.61 45.73
C ARG A 920 0.58 4.33 44.88
N TYR A 921 1.00 5.06 43.84
CA TYR A 921 0.08 5.78 42.94
C TYR A 921 0.18 5.20 41.52
N PRO A 922 -0.59 4.15 41.18
CA PRO A 922 -0.57 3.55 39.84
C PRO A 922 -1.03 4.51 38.73
N LEU A 923 -1.89 5.49 39.04
CA LEU A 923 -2.38 6.50 38.10
C LEU A 923 -2.09 7.90 38.65
N VAL A 924 -1.37 8.72 37.87
CA VAL A 924 -1.00 10.10 38.23
C VAL A 924 -1.29 11.03 37.06
N PHE A 925 -1.76 12.25 37.37
CA PHE A 925 -1.84 13.36 36.43
C PHE A 925 -0.92 14.50 36.87
N LEU A 926 0.04 14.87 36.04
CA LEU A 926 0.92 16.02 36.20
C LEU A 926 0.31 17.22 35.46
N ASP A 927 -0.15 18.22 36.22
CA ASP A 927 -0.65 19.49 35.68
C ASP A 927 0.54 20.36 35.28
N VAL A 928 0.81 20.44 33.98
CA VAL A 928 1.90 21.20 33.39
C VAL A 928 1.31 22.40 32.65
N ARG A 929 1.74 23.60 33.04
CA ARG A 929 1.29 24.86 32.45
C ARG A 929 2.45 25.52 31.71
N SER A 930 2.20 26.00 30.50
CA SER A 930 3.17 26.76 29.72
C SER A 930 3.08 28.25 30.04
N GLU A 931 4.22 28.93 30.14
CA GLU A 931 4.25 30.40 30.06
C GLU A 931 4.02 30.85 28.59
N GLU A 932 3.42 32.03 28.42
CA GLU A 932 2.65 32.49 27.25
C GLU A 932 3.32 32.38 25.85
N GLY A 933 2.51 32.02 24.84
CA GLY A 933 2.55 32.66 23.50
C GLY A 933 3.38 32.02 22.37
N SER A 934 4.22 31.01 22.60
CA SER A 934 5.19 30.52 21.59
C SER A 934 5.14 29.00 21.29
N GLU A 935 4.09 28.27 21.67
CA GLU A 935 4.02 26.83 21.37
C GLU A 935 3.39 26.56 20.00
N ALA A 936 4.06 25.74 19.18
CA ALA A 936 3.57 25.33 17.87
C ALA A 936 2.29 24.49 17.99
N ILE A 937 1.38 24.62 17.03
CA ILE A 937 0.13 23.86 16.94
C ILE A 937 0.46 22.36 17.01
N LYS A 938 -0.08 21.62 18.01
CA LYS A 938 0.09 20.16 18.26
C LYS A 938 1.41 19.71 18.93
N SER A 939 2.17 20.59 19.55
CA SER A 939 3.32 20.18 20.39
C SER A 939 3.46 21.07 21.64
N SER A 940 3.95 20.51 22.74
CA SER A 940 4.30 21.26 23.95
C SER A 940 5.71 20.92 24.42
N ASN A 941 6.55 21.95 24.56
CA ASN A 941 7.91 21.82 25.06
C ASN A 941 7.90 21.66 26.59
N ALA A 942 6.98 22.34 27.27
CA ALA A 942 6.81 22.18 28.72
C ALA A 942 6.50 20.72 29.05
N GLU A 943 5.52 20.11 28.38
CA GLU A 943 5.21 18.68 28.60
C GLU A 943 6.40 17.78 28.25
N ALA A 944 7.12 18.05 27.16
CA ALA A 944 8.26 17.22 26.75
C ALA A 944 9.41 17.21 27.78
N ARG A 945 9.70 18.36 28.41
CA ARG A 945 10.68 18.46 29.50
C ARG A 945 10.25 17.64 30.71
N VAL A 946 8.98 17.73 31.10
CA VAL A 946 8.42 16.95 32.22
C VAL A 946 8.50 15.45 31.93
N VAL A 947 8.15 15.02 30.71
CA VAL A 947 8.27 13.61 30.31
C VAL A 947 9.72 13.13 30.42
N ARG A 948 10.70 13.93 30.00
CA ARG A 948 12.12 13.61 30.16
C ARG A 948 12.52 13.41 31.63
N GLU A 949 12.07 14.27 32.53
CA GLU A 949 12.34 14.13 33.97
C GLU A 949 11.70 12.87 34.56
N VAL A 950 10.47 12.55 34.16
CA VAL A 950 9.80 11.28 34.55
C VAL A 950 10.62 10.09 34.06
N VAL A 951 11.06 10.09 32.80
CA VAL A 951 11.91 9.04 32.24
C VAL A 951 13.22 8.91 33.00
N LYS A 952 13.91 10.02 33.27
CA LYS A 952 15.15 10.05 34.07
C LYS A 952 14.94 9.36 35.42
N GLY A 953 13.90 9.76 36.15
CA GLY A 953 13.61 9.22 37.46
C GLY A 953 13.21 7.73 37.45
N LEU A 954 12.58 7.25 36.38
CA LEU A 954 12.28 5.82 36.20
C LEU A 954 13.56 5.00 35.95
N LEU A 955 14.44 5.48 35.07
CA LEU A 955 15.69 4.80 34.73
C LEU A 955 16.62 4.69 35.95
N VAL A 956 16.75 5.77 36.73
CA VAL A 956 17.55 5.79 37.97
C VAL A 956 17.03 4.80 39.02
N ARG A 957 15.72 4.50 38.99
CA ARG A 957 15.08 3.52 39.88
C ARG A 957 15.12 2.08 39.34
N GLY A 958 15.89 1.84 38.28
CA GLY A 958 16.13 0.52 37.70
C GLY A 958 15.06 0.02 36.73
N ILE A 959 14.12 0.88 36.31
CA ILE A 959 13.14 0.51 35.28
C ILE A 959 13.86 0.46 33.93
N LYS A 960 13.74 -0.66 33.21
CA LYS A 960 14.42 -0.84 31.93
C LYS A 960 13.72 0.00 30.85
N GLN A 961 14.49 0.51 29.89
CA GLN A 961 13.95 1.31 28.77
C GLN A 961 12.82 0.58 28.02
N LYS A 962 12.95 -0.73 27.79
CA LYS A 962 11.94 -1.56 27.12
C LYS A 962 10.60 -1.66 27.87
N ASP A 963 10.61 -1.37 29.17
CA ASP A 963 9.44 -1.46 30.06
C ASP A 963 8.69 -0.11 30.13
N ILE A 964 9.20 0.93 29.45
CA ILE A 964 8.63 2.28 29.37
C ILE A 964 8.05 2.51 27.97
N GLY A 965 6.83 3.05 27.92
CA GLY A 965 6.20 3.55 26.71
C GLY A 965 5.74 4.99 26.86
N ILE A 966 5.85 5.77 25.80
CA ILE A 966 5.42 7.16 25.75
C ILE A 966 4.43 7.30 24.59
N ILE A 967 3.25 7.84 24.89
CA ILE A 967 2.15 8.01 23.94
C ILE A 967 1.81 9.48 23.82
N ALA A 968 1.66 9.97 22.60
CA ALA A 968 1.13 11.31 22.35
C ALA A 968 0.04 11.29 21.26
N PRO A 969 -0.93 12.21 21.29
CA PRO A 969 -1.97 12.31 20.27
C PRO A 969 -1.46 12.55 18.85
N TYR A 970 -0.41 13.36 18.71
CA TYR A 970 0.12 13.82 17.43
C TYR A 970 1.56 13.40 17.24
N ARG A 971 1.92 13.10 16.00
CA ARG A 971 3.28 12.77 15.63
C ARG A 971 4.23 13.96 15.82
N ALA A 972 3.76 15.20 15.68
CA ALA A 972 4.53 16.40 16.03
C ALA A 972 5.00 16.38 17.49
N GLN A 973 4.13 16.00 18.44
CA GLN A 973 4.54 15.83 19.83
C GLN A 973 5.44 14.62 20.03
N VAL A 974 5.21 13.50 19.33
CA VAL A 974 6.14 12.35 19.34
C VAL A 974 7.55 12.78 18.92
N ALA A 975 7.66 13.53 17.81
CA ALA A 975 8.93 14.06 17.33
C ALA A 975 9.56 15.02 18.35
N ASN A 976 8.76 15.89 18.99
CA ASN A 976 9.24 16.76 20.04
C ASN A 976 9.77 15.99 21.25
N LEU A 977 9.04 14.98 21.72
CA LEU A 977 9.45 14.09 22.81
C LEU A 977 10.76 13.36 22.48
N ARG A 978 10.89 12.83 21.26
CA ARG A 978 12.13 12.22 20.78
C ARG A 978 13.29 13.23 20.84
N ARG A 979 13.10 14.45 20.34
CA ARG A 979 14.13 15.49 20.42
C ARG A 979 14.62 15.73 21.85
N HIS A 980 13.72 15.86 22.83
CA HIS A 980 14.09 16.07 24.23
C HIS A 980 14.77 14.86 24.88
N LEU A 981 14.50 13.63 24.42
CA LEU A 981 15.06 12.41 25.00
C LEU A 981 16.40 12.00 24.37
N PHE A 982 16.61 12.31 23.08
CA PHE A 982 17.78 11.88 22.30
C PHE A 982 18.75 13.02 21.94
N SER A 983 18.50 14.24 22.42
CA SER A 983 19.47 15.34 22.32
C SER A 983 20.04 15.62 23.70
N ASP A 984 21.34 15.94 23.75
CA ASP A 984 21.97 16.44 24.96
C ASP A 984 21.36 17.78 25.36
N ASP A 985 21.23 18.01 26.66
CA ASP A 985 20.81 19.29 27.20
C ASP A 985 21.73 19.66 28.37
N GLU A 986 22.73 20.47 28.06
CA GLU A 986 23.72 20.97 29.00
C GLU A 986 23.08 21.73 30.17
N THR A 987 21.95 22.41 29.95
CA THR A 987 21.28 23.21 30.99
C THR A 987 20.66 22.35 32.09
N SER A 988 20.19 21.14 31.76
CA SER A 988 19.63 20.18 32.72
C SER A 988 20.59 19.05 33.11
N GLY A 989 21.80 19.04 32.53
CA GLY A 989 22.76 17.94 32.66
C GLY A 989 22.23 16.61 32.11
N TRP A 990 21.30 16.65 31.15
CA TRP A 990 20.75 15.47 30.52
C TRP A 990 21.70 14.96 29.43
N GLN A 991 22.08 13.69 29.54
CA GLN A 991 22.77 12.96 28.49
C GLN A 991 21.74 12.24 27.63
N ALA A 992 21.83 12.42 26.32
CA ALA A 992 20.97 11.79 25.33
C ALA A 992 20.93 10.27 25.53
N LEU A 993 19.74 9.69 25.40
CA LEU A 993 19.62 8.24 25.28
C LEU A 993 20.25 7.78 23.97
N SER A 994 20.78 6.55 23.95
CA SER A 994 21.23 5.93 22.70
C SER A 994 20.08 5.85 21.69
N SER A 995 20.41 6.04 20.41
CA SER A 995 19.49 5.85 19.28
C SER A 995 18.90 4.45 19.24
N ASP A 996 19.63 3.45 19.76
CA ASP A 996 19.23 2.04 19.78
C ASP A 996 18.35 1.68 20.99
N THR A 997 17.68 2.68 21.57
CA THR A 997 16.79 2.45 22.71
C THR A 997 15.66 1.50 22.34
N LYS A 998 15.31 0.62 23.29
CA LYS A 998 14.14 -0.26 23.17
C LYS A 998 12.85 0.38 23.69
N MET A 999 12.91 1.65 24.09
CA MET A 999 11.75 2.42 24.57
C MET A 999 10.80 2.74 23.41
N SER A 1000 9.49 2.58 23.63
CA SER A 1000 8.50 2.83 22.59
C SER A 1000 7.90 4.23 22.73
N ILE A 1001 8.04 5.06 21.70
CA ILE A 1001 7.55 6.44 21.67
C ILE A 1001 6.78 6.65 20.36
N ASP A 1002 5.45 6.64 20.42
CA ASP A 1002 4.59 6.70 19.23
C ASP A 1002 3.19 7.25 19.53
N THR A 1003 2.36 7.36 18.49
CA THR A 1003 0.94 7.71 18.61
C THR A 1003 0.10 6.54 19.12
N VAL A 1004 -1.10 6.84 19.61
CA VAL A 1004 -2.07 5.84 20.09
C VAL A 1004 -2.30 4.73 19.07
N ASP A 1005 -2.52 5.09 17.79
CA ASP A 1005 -2.82 4.15 16.70
C ASP A 1005 -1.73 3.09 16.51
N ARG A 1006 -0.46 3.44 16.78
CA ARG A 1006 0.66 2.52 16.66
C ARG A 1006 0.99 1.75 17.92
N PHE A 1007 0.59 2.29 19.06
CA PHE A 1007 0.72 1.57 20.32
C PHE A 1007 -0.34 0.48 20.49
N GLN A 1008 -1.28 0.33 19.55
CA GLN A 1008 -2.29 -0.71 19.58
C GLN A 1008 -1.64 -2.11 19.57
N GLY A 1009 -2.21 -3.04 20.33
CA GLY A 1009 -1.62 -4.35 20.60
C GLY A 1009 -0.40 -4.33 21.55
N GLY A 1010 0.30 -3.20 21.66
CA GLY A 1010 1.40 -3.01 22.61
C GLY A 1010 0.93 -2.81 24.06
N GLU A 1011 1.82 -3.11 25.00
CA GLU A 1011 1.67 -2.84 26.43
C GLU A 1011 3.04 -2.63 27.10
N ARG A 1012 3.10 -1.82 28.15
CA ARG A 1012 4.35 -1.56 28.90
C ARG A 1012 4.08 -1.54 30.39
N VAL A 1013 5.12 -1.79 31.18
CA VAL A 1013 5.06 -1.70 32.65
C VAL A 1013 4.65 -0.29 33.06
N VAL A 1014 5.26 0.72 32.44
CA VAL A 1014 4.95 2.14 32.63
C VAL A 1014 4.56 2.76 31.29
N ILE A 1015 3.45 3.51 31.29
CA ILE A 1015 3.07 4.39 30.17
C ILE A 1015 3.07 5.84 30.64
N ILE A 1016 3.65 6.71 29.83
CA ILE A 1016 3.59 8.16 29.98
C ILE A 1016 2.78 8.72 28.81
N MET A 1017 1.76 9.53 29.09
CA MET A 1017 0.95 10.17 28.06
C MET A 1017 1.16 11.67 28.10
N SER A 1018 1.59 12.27 26.98
CA SER A 1018 1.70 13.71 26.80
C SER A 1018 0.63 14.18 25.81
N PHE A 1019 -0.26 15.05 26.25
CA PHE A 1019 -1.43 15.47 25.45
C PHE A 1019 -1.13 16.59 24.46
N ALA A 1020 -0.07 17.38 24.68
CA ALA A 1020 0.30 18.57 23.91
C ALA A 1020 -0.86 19.57 23.79
N THR A 1021 -1.53 19.84 24.91
CA THR A 1021 -2.73 20.69 24.96
C THR A 1021 -2.51 21.82 25.96
N PRO A 1022 -1.70 22.84 25.64
CA PRO A 1022 -1.43 23.95 26.57
C PRO A 1022 -2.69 24.80 26.84
N GLN A 1023 -3.63 24.82 25.89
CA GLN A 1023 -4.88 25.56 25.96
C GLN A 1023 -6.05 24.74 25.37
N ALA A 1024 -7.28 25.05 25.78
CA ALA A 1024 -8.46 24.33 25.33
C ALA A 1024 -8.56 24.43 23.79
N PRO A 1025 -8.64 23.29 23.07
CA PRO A 1025 -8.72 23.33 21.62
C PRO A 1025 -10.06 23.87 21.16
N GLY A 1026 -10.07 24.70 20.12
CA GLY A 1026 -11.30 25.11 19.45
C GLY A 1026 -12.06 23.90 18.89
N ALA A 1027 -13.39 23.97 18.87
CA ALA A 1027 -14.26 22.84 18.50
C ALA A 1027 -13.96 22.25 17.11
N GLU A 1028 -13.52 23.08 16.16
CA GLU A 1028 -13.16 22.70 14.78
C GLU A 1028 -11.71 22.23 14.64
N SER A 1029 -10.90 22.29 15.71
CA SER A 1029 -9.52 21.84 15.66
C SER A 1029 -9.44 20.31 15.55
N LEU A 1030 -8.54 19.82 14.70
CA LEU A 1030 -8.14 18.40 14.68
C LEU A 1030 -7.69 17.92 16.08
N LEU A 1031 -7.17 18.85 16.90
CA LEU A 1031 -6.77 18.55 18.27
C LEU A 1031 -7.96 18.19 19.16
N HIS A 1032 -9.08 18.89 18.96
CA HIS A 1032 -10.35 18.61 19.61
C HIS A 1032 -10.91 17.27 19.11
N GLU A 1033 -10.99 17.05 17.79
CA GLU A 1033 -11.53 15.83 17.18
C GLU A 1033 -10.84 14.55 17.69
N PHE A 1034 -9.51 14.57 17.84
CA PHE A 1034 -8.78 13.44 18.42
C PHE A 1034 -9.11 13.23 19.91
N LEU A 1035 -9.04 14.30 20.72
CA LEU A 1035 -9.16 14.21 22.18
C LEU A 1035 -10.58 13.85 22.63
N ILE A 1036 -11.60 14.16 21.83
CA ILE A 1036 -12.98 13.73 22.09
C ILE A 1036 -13.28 12.32 21.58
N ASN A 1037 -12.36 11.67 20.86
CA ASN A 1037 -12.57 10.32 20.36
C ASN A 1037 -12.45 9.29 21.52
N PRO A 1038 -13.55 8.64 21.95
CA PRO A 1038 -13.52 7.75 23.10
C PRO A 1038 -12.68 6.50 22.85
N ASN A 1039 -12.66 5.98 21.62
CA ASN A 1039 -11.93 4.77 21.25
C ASN A 1039 -10.42 4.98 21.35
N ARG A 1040 -9.90 6.10 20.83
CA ARG A 1040 -8.47 6.46 20.93
C ARG A 1040 -8.05 6.66 22.39
N LEU A 1041 -8.84 7.40 23.16
CA LEU A 1041 -8.56 7.62 24.58
C LEU A 1041 -8.55 6.29 25.36
N ASN A 1042 -9.53 5.43 25.12
CA ASN A 1042 -9.61 4.11 25.75
C ASN A 1042 -8.38 3.25 25.42
N VAL A 1043 -7.96 3.20 24.16
CA VAL A 1043 -6.73 2.48 23.77
C VAL A 1043 -5.53 3.04 24.51
N ALA A 1044 -5.35 4.36 24.53
CA ALA A 1044 -4.19 5.00 25.15
C ALA A 1044 -4.09 4.71 26.66
N LEU A 1045 -5.20 4.83 27.39
CA LEU A 1045 -5.26 4.59 28.84
C LEU A 1045 -5.03 3.12 29.23
N THR A 1046 -5.27 2.19 28.30
CA THR A 1046 -5.24 0.74 28.57
C THR A 1046 -3.93 0.06 28.13
N ARG A 1047 -2.89 0.84 27.82
CA ARG A 1047 -1.56 0.33 27.47
C ARG A 1047 -0.66 0.05 28.67
N ALA A 1048 -0.96 0.63 29.84
CA ALA A 1048 -0.16 0.52 31.05
C ALA A 1048 -0.46 -0.77 31.82
N GLN A 1049 0.55 -1.47 32.32
CA GLN A 1049 0.36 -2.59 33.23
C GLN A 1049 0.32 -2.12 34.70
N ARG A 1050 1.37 -1.42 35.15
CA ARG A 1050 1.57 -1.08 36.57
C ARG A 1050 1.44 0.40 36.86
N LYS A 1051 1.88 1.27 35.95
CA LYS A 1051 1.87 2.72 36.17
C LYS A 1051 1.51 3.51 34.92
N LEU A 1052 0.58 4.45 35.08
CA LEU A 1052 0.16 5.41 34.06
C LEU A 1052 0.42 6.83 34.57
N VAL A 1053 1.25 7.58 33.85
CA VAL A 1053 1.55 8.99 34.12
C VAL A 1053 0.94 9.82 32.99
N LEU A 1054 0.00 10.69 33.32
CA LEU A 1054 -0.64 11.62 32.40
C LEU A 1054 0.01 12.99 32.56
N VAL A 1055 0.35 13.65 31.46
CA VAL A 1055 1.05 14.95 31.44
C VAL A 1055 0.29 15.90 30.52
N GLY A 1056 -0.13 17.05 31.05
CA GLY A 1056 -0.80 18.09 30.27
C GLY A 1056 -1.39 19.21 31.13
N CYS A 1057 -1.97 20.22 30.49
CA CYS A 1057 -2.61 21.34 31.16
C CYS A 1057 -4.01 20.93 31.66
N ALA A 1058 -4.18 20.85 32.98
CA ALA A 1058 -5.44 20.39 33.57
C ALA A 1058 -6.65 21.28 33.20
N PRO A 1059 -6.58 22.63 33.29
CA PRO A 1059 -7.70 23.49 32.88
C PRO A 1059 -8.11 23.32 31.42
N ALA A 1060 -7.14 23.15 30.52
CA ALA A 1060 -7.39 22.99 29.09
C ALA A 1060 -8.09 21.66 28.77
N LEU A 1061 -7.63 20.57 29.38
CA LEU A 1061 -8.21 19.24 29.19
C LEU A 1061 -9.55 19.10 29.91
N GLU A 1062 -9.75 19.75 31.06
CA GLU A 1062 -11.01 19.68 31.81
C GLU A 1062 -12.21 20.24 31.04
N ALA A 1063 -11.98 21.12 30.05
CA ALA A 1063 -13.02 21.59 29.13
C ALA A 1063 -13.57 20.48 28.20
N LEU A 1064 -12.91 19.32 28.12
CA LEU A 1064 -13.29 18.21 27.24
C LEU A 1064 -14.09 17.13 27.98
N PRO A 1065 -15.12 16.50 27.36
CA PRO A 1065 -16.08 15.65 28.05
C PRO A 1065 -15.49 14.47 28.83
N TYR A 1066 -14.57 13.72 28.22
CA TYR A 1066 -13.96 12.53 28.85
C TYR A 1066 -12.84 12.90 29.83
N PHE A 1067 -12.15 14.00 29.57
CA PHE A 1067 -11.05 14.46 30.40
C PHE A 1067 -11.52 15.11 31.70
N SER A 1068 -12.66 15.82 31.69
CA SER A 1068 -13.32 16.27 32.92
C SER A 1068 -13.58 15.10 33.87
N ARG A 1069 -14.09 13.99 33.34
CA ARG A 1069 -14.31 12.74 34.11
C ARG A 1069 -12.99 12.11 34.58
N LEU A 1070 -11.95 12.11 33.75
CA LEU A 1070 -10.63 11.56 34.08
C LEU A 1070 -9.93 12.35 35.18
N LEU A 1071 -9.97 13.69 35.11
CA LEU A 1071 -9.42 14.57 36.13
C LEU A 1071 -10.20 14.46 37.44
N ALA A 1072 -11.54 14.43 37.39
CA ALA A 1072 -12.36 14.16 38.58
C ALA A 1072 -12.00 12.82 39.24
N TYR A 1073 -11.78 11.78 38.43
CA TYR A 1073 -11.33 10.48 38.92
C TYR A 1073 -9.94 10.57 39.59
N CYS A 1074 -8.96 11.22 38.97
CA CYS A 1074 -7.63 11.43 39.55
C CYS A 1074 -7.68 12.26 40.86
N ARG A 1075 -8.51 13.31 40.90
CA ARG A 1075 -8.70 14.13 42.12
C ARG A 1075 -9.30 13.33 43.27
N SER A 1076 -10.25 12.43 42.99
CA SER A 1076 -10.83 11.55 44.01
C SER A 1076 -9.81 10.61 44.68
N MET A 1077 -8.67 10.38 44.03
CA MET A 1077 -7.55 9.57 44.54
C MET A 1077 -6.37 10.43 45.02
N ASN A 1078 -6.51 11.78 44.99
CA ASN A 1078 -5.45 12.74 45.28
C ASN A 1078 -4.18 12.56 44.43
N THR A 1079 -4.35 12.29 43.13
CA THR A 1079 -3.25 12.03 42.19
C THR A 1079 -3.11 13.06 41.07
N VAL A 1080 -3.72 14.24 41.22
CA VAL A 1080 -3.41 15.42 40.39
C VAL A 1080 -2.32 16.22 41.10
N ILE A 1081 -1.17 16.37 40.46
CA ILE A 1081 0.04 16.99 41.02
C ILE A 1081 0.37 18.20 40.16
N ALA A 1082 0.46 19.39 40.78
CA ALA A 1082 0.91 20.58 40.08
C ALA A 1082 2.42 20.51 39.84
N TYR A 1083 2.84 20.72 38.59
CA TYR A 1083 4.24 20.90 38.22
C TYR A 1083 4.48 22.40 38.06
N THR A 1084 5.06 23.01 39.10
CA THR A 1084 5.39 24.45 39.17
C THR A 1084 6.82 24.71 38.79
#